data_AF-M3XY47-F1
#
_entry.id   AF-M3XY47-F1
#
_cell.length_a   1.000
_cell.length_b   1.000
_cell.length_c   1.000
_cell.angle_alpha   90.00
_cell.angle_beta   90.00
_cell.angle_gamma   90.00
#
_symmetry.space_group_name_H-M   'P 1'
#
loop_
_entity.id
_entity.type
_entity.pdbx_description
1 polymer ?
#
loop_
_entity_poly.entity_id
_entity_poly.type
_entity_poly.pdbx_seq_one_letter_code
_entity_poly.pdbx_strand_id
1 'polypeptide(L)'
;MKPRPARFVDNRLKQRVVQYLTSNKCGKYVDIGVLASDLQRMYSIDYGRRKRNAFRIQVEKVFNIITSEKELKDLTELEDEHLAKRARQDEEDNEYTESYSDDDSNMEDYPDPQAANHMNSSLLSLYRKGHSDSVSSTPEMEPRETTGSTPWTPSGTGSIPLKTPARGSEGGWFIDRTGGKMDLTDEKSNHKKPGSEIEDSKDASLLESSEKRKSRLKRKGSKRKKDLQEADGEIEAVLKRKAKAKELELQVSKVKFEDVGGNDTTLKEVCKMLIHMRHPEVYCHLGATPPRGVLLHGPPGCGKTLLAHAIAGELDLPILKVAATEIVSGVSGESEQKLRELFEQAVSNAPCVLFIDEIDAITPKREVASKDMERRIVAQLLTCMDDLNTMATTARVLVIGATNRPDALDPALRRAGRFDREICLGIPDEASRERILRTLCRKLRLPESFPFCHLAHLTPGFVGADLMALCREAAMGAVSRVLMAWQEQQTMDPKTAVSPPGRGREYPMGAEPTPEPPACSVQDELKWLLELLRSQDPLSEEQLQGLCIEWDDFTAALASVQPSAKREGFVTVPNVTWADIGALEDIREELTMAILAPVRNPDQFRALGLETPAGVLLAGPPGCGKTLLAKAVANESGLNFISVKGPELLNMYVGESERAVRQVFQRARSSAPCVIFFDEVDALCPRRSDRETGASVRVVNQLLTEMDGLEARQQVFILAATNRPDIIDPAILRPGRLDKTLFVGLPPPADRLAILKTITKNGTRPPLGADVSLEALAADLRCDCYSGADLSALVREASICALRQEMTRPKGGGETGELKVSQKHFEEAFKKVKSSISKKDQVMYEALQRSLSR
;
A
#
# COMPACT_ATOMS: atom_id res chain seq x y z
N MET A 1 -10.63 13.55 -27.08
CA MET A 1 -11.01 14.90 -27.54
C MET A 1 -10.71 15.00 -29.04
N LYS A 2 -11.69 15.30 -29.91
CA LYS A 2 -11.42 15.62 -31.32
C LYS A 2 -10.76 17.02 -31.38
N PRO A 3 -9.67 17.23 -32.15
CA PRO A 3 -9.04 18.54 -32.23
C PRO A 3 -9.92 19.51 -33.02
N ARG A 4 -10.08 20.73 -32.50
CA ARG A 4 -10.78 21.84 -33.16
C ARG A 4 -10.00 22.28 -34.41
N PRO A 5 -10.67 22.76 -35.47
CA PRO A 5 -10.02 23.13 -36.73
C PRO A 5 -9.06 24.31 -36.56
N ALA A 6 -7.95 24.25 -37.28
CA ALA A 6 -6.85 25.21 -37.28
C ALA A 6 -7.36 26.66 -37.46
N ARG A 7 -7.06 27.52 -36.49
CA ARG A 7 -7.26 28.97 -36.63
C ARG A 7 -6.26 29.53 -37.64
N PHE A 8 -6.77 30.32 -38.59
CA PHE A 8 -6.05 31.12 -39.59
C PHE A 8 -4.61 31.47 -39.19
N VAL A 9 -3.63 30.88 -39.88
CA VAL A 9 -2.22 31.27 -39.81
C VAL A 9 -1.94 32.18 -40.99
N ASP A 10 -1.36 33.36 -40.77
CA ASP A 10 -0.99 34.30 -41.82
C ASP A 10 0.13 33.69 -42.69
N ASN A 11 -0.23 33.07 -43.83
CA ASN A 11 0.73 32.40 -44.73
C ASN A 11 1.83 33.34 -45.24
N ARG A 12 1.53 34.65 -45.37
CA ARG A 12 2.54 35.68 -45.72
C ARG A 12 3.59 35.86 -44.61
N LEU A 13 3.18 35.80 -43.34
CA LEU A 13 4.10 35.88 -42.21
C LEU A 13 4.97 34.62 -42.14
N LYS A 14 4.38 33.44 -42.39
CA LYS A 14 5.11 32.16 -42.49
C LYS A 14 6.22 32.23 -43.55
N GLN A 15 5.93 32.70 -44.75
CA GLN A 15 6.94 32.85 -45.81
C GLN A 15 8.07 33.81 -45.42
N ARG A 16 7.76 34.93 -44.77
CA ARG A 16 8.77 35.90 -44.32
C ARG A 16 9.65 35.38 -43.19
N VAL A 17 9.09 34.59 -42.26
CA VAL A 17 9.86 33.91 -41.21
C VAL A 17 10.79 32.86 -41.82
N VAL A 18 10.31 32.04 -42.78
CA VAL A 18 11.16 31.09 -43.51
C VAL A 18 12.29 31.83 -44.23
N GLN A 19 11.98 32.91 -44.95
CA GLN A 19 12.99 33.71 -45.66
C GLN A 19 14.05 34.30 -44.72
N TYR A 20 13.64 34.74 -43.53
CA TYR A 20 14.56 35.24 -42.50
C TYR A 20 15.46 34.11 -41.96
N LEU A 21 14.91 32.91 -41.74
CA LEU A 21 15.70 31.75 -41.28
C LEU A 21 16.68 31.24 -42.34
N THR A 22 16.33 31.36 -43.63
CA THR A 22 17.20 30.94 -44.75
C THR A 22 18.25 31.98 -45.15
N SER A 23 18.09 33.25 -44.75
CA SER A 23 19.09 34.29 -45.03
C SER A 23 20.17 34.24 -43.95
N ASN A 24 21.43 34.01 -44.35
CA ASN A 24 22.63 33.68 -43.54
C ASN A 24 23.02 34.67 -42.40
N LYS A 25 22.10 35.04 -41.51
CA LYS A 25 22.32 35.88 -40.34
C LYS A 25 21.90 35.23 -39.01
N CYS A 26 21.38 34.00 -39.03
CA CYS A 26 21.04 33.28 -37.81
C CYS A 26 22.18 32.34 -37.38
N GLY A 27 22.74 32.57 -36.18
CA GLY A 27 23.58 31.58 -35.51
C GLY A 27 22.76 30.35 -35.05
N LYS A 28 23.41 29.38 -34.41
CA LYS A 28 22.79 28.11 -33.93
C LYS A 28 21.56 28.29 -33.01
N TYR A 29 21.30 29.50 -32.51
CA TYR A 29 20.13 29.84 -31.72
C TYR A 29 19.47 31.12 -32.27
N VAL A 30 18.14 31.08 -32.45
CA VAL A 30 17.33 32.21 -32.90
C VAL A 30 16.49 32.72 -31.74
N ASP A 31 16.74 33.96 -31.29
CA ASP A 31 15.88 34.63 -30.32
C ASP A 31 14.62 35.17 -31.00
N ILE A 32 13.46 34.65 -30.60
CA ILE A 32 12.13 34.99 -31.15
C ILE A 32 11.80 36.48 -30.95
N GLY A 33 12.31 37.11 -29.89
CA GLY A 33 12.13 38.53 -29.63
C GLY A 33 12.88 39.43 -30.62
N VAL A 34 14.09 39.01 -31.00
CA VAL A 34 14.92 39.69 -32.01
C VAL A 34 14.32 39.46 -33.41
N LEU A 35 13.97 38.21 -33.74
CA LEU A 35 13.28 37.85 -34.98
C LEU A 35 12.02 38.69 -35.21
N ALA A 36 11.15 38.79 -34.20
CA ALA A 36 9.93 39.59 -34.30
C ALA A 36 10.22 41.09 -34.48
N SER A 37 11.25 41.61 -33.80
CA SER A 37 11.64 43.02 -33.91
C SER A 37 12.25 43.36 -35.28
N ASP A 38 13.06 42.46 -35.83
CA ASP A 38 13.66 42.61 -37.16
C ASP A 38 12.60 42.51 -38.26
N LEU A 39 11.66 41.57 -38.15
CA LEU A 39 10.53 41.48 -39.08
C LEU A 39 9.64 42.73 -39.05
N GLN A 40 9.44 43.35 -37.87
CA GLN A 40 8.74 44.64 -37.79
C GLN A 40 9.55 45.79 -38.40
N ARG A 41 10.89 45.76 -38.30
CA ARG A 41 11.76 46.78 -38.88
C ARG A 41 11.84 46.66 -40.40
N MET A 42 12.05 45.45 -40.91
CA MET A 42 12.19 45.16 -42.35
C MET A 42 10.87 45.36 -43.10
N TYR A 43 9.74 45.04 -42.47
CA TYR A 43 8.41 45.17 -43.06
C TYR A 43 7.53 46.14 -42.25
N SER A 44 8.06 47.34 -41.99
CA SER A 44 7.41 48.37 -41.17
C SER A 44 6.06 48.83 -41.70
N ILE A 45 5.88 48.80 -43.02
CA ILE A 45 4.61 49.14 -43.70
C ILE A 45 3.49 48.15 -43.30
N ASP A 46 3.81 46.86 -43.18
CA ASP A 46 2.82 45.80 -42.93
C ASP A 46 2.62 45.50 -41.43
N TYR A 47 3.69 45.59 -40.63
CA TYR A 47 3.71 45.14 -39.23
C TYR A 47 4.01 46.24 -38.22
N GLY A 48 4.39 47.44 -38.65
CA GLY A 48 4.74 48.55 -37.75
C GLY A 48 3.57 49.08 -36.92
N ARG A 49 2.32 48.92 -37.41
CA ARG A 49 1.10 49.28 -36.66
C ARG A 49 0.64 48.22 -35.65
N ARG A 50 1.26 47.03 -35.63
CA ARG A 50 0.86 45.93 -34.72
C ARG A 50 1.55 46.08 -33.36
N LYS A 51 0.82 45.87 -32.25
CA LYS A 51 1.37 45.89 -30.88
C LYS A 51 2.48 44.83 -30.74
N ARG A 52 3.66 45.23 -30.24
CA ARG A 52 4.88 44.40 -30.16
C ARG A 52 4.65 43.02 -29.51
N ASN A 53 4.01 42.97 -28.34
CA ASN A 53 3.76 41.70 -27.63
C ASN A 53 2.82 40.76 -28.41
N ALA A 54 1.78 41.30 -29.05
CA ALA A 54 0.85 40.50 -29.84
C ALA A 54 1.50 39.96 -31.11
N PHE A 55 2.35 40.77 -31.77
CA PHE A 55 3.08 40.35 -32.96
C PHE A 55 4.15 39.29 -32.63
N ARG A 56 4.87 39.44 -31.50
CA ARG A 56 5.84 38.44 -31.02
C ARG A 56 5.19 37.06 -30.83
N ILE A 57 4.03 37.00 -30.19
CA ILE A 57 3.29 35.74 -29.99
C ILE A 57 2.84 35.12 -31.33
N GLN A 58 2.51 35.95 -32.33
CA GLN A 58 2.18 35.46 -33.67
C GLN A 58 3.41 34.88 -34.39
N VAL A 59 4.56 35.55 -34.30
CA VAL A 59 5.83 35.07 -34.86
C VAL A 59 6.28 33.77 -34.17
N GLU A 60 6.15 33.68 -32.85
CA GLU A 60 6.44 32.47 -32.06
C GLU A 60 5.61 31.27 -32.52
N LYS A 61 4.29 31.46 -32.71
CA LYS A 61 3.42 30.39 -33.22
C LYS A 61 3.81 29.94 -34.62
N VAL A 62 4.14 30.89 -35.49
CA VAL A 62 4.56 30.58 -36.87
C VAL A 62 5.91 29.86 -36.87
N PHE A 63 6.84 30.28 -36.02
CA PHE A 63 8.16 29.65 -35.86
C PHE A 63 8.01 28.19 -35.40
N ASN A 64 7.20 27.93 -34.36
CA ASN A 64 6.98 26.56 -33.86
C ASN A 64 6.34 25.64 -34.92
N ILE A 65 5.43 26.17 -35.74
CA ILE A 65 4.84 25.40 -36.86
C ILE A 65 5.93 25.03 -37.88
N ILE A 66 6.80 25.97 -38.26
CA ILE A 66 7.88 25.72 -39.22
C ILE A 66 8.88 24.70 -38.67
N THR A 67 9.24 24.80 -37.38
CA THR A 67 10.15 23.85 -36.73
C THR A 67 9.54 22.44 -36.72
N SER A 68 8.27 22.31 -36.35
CA SER A 68 7.58 21.02 -36.37
C SER A 68 7.45 20.42 -37.77
N GLU A 69 7.25 21.24 -38.81
CA GLU A 69 7.21 20.77 -40.20
C GLU A 69 8.59 20.34 -40.71
N LYS A 70 9.67 20.91 -40.16
CA LYS A 70 11.04 20.54 -40.51
C LYS A 70 11.44 19.23 -39.83
N GLU A 71 11.13 19.07 -38.55
CA GLU A 71 11.34 17.82 -37.80
C GLU A 71 10.59 16.64 -38.43
N LEU A 72 9.37 16.87 -38.93
CA LEU A 72 8.59 15.84 -39.61
C LEU A 72 9.23 15.41 -40.94
N LYS A 73 9.87 16.33 -41.66
CA LYS A 73 10.60 16.02 -42.91
C LYS A 73 11.89 15.26 -42.65
N ASP A 74 12.65 15.67 -41.64
CA ASP A 74 13.88 14.99 -41.24
C ASP A 74 13.58 13.55 -40.77
N LEU A 75 12.44 13.33 -40.08
CA LEU A 75 11.97 11.99 -39.70
C LEU A 75 11.60 11.12 -40.90
N THR A 76 10.89 11.66 -41.89
CA THR A 76 10.51 10.89 -43.10
C THR A 76 11.74 10.53 -43.96
N GLU A 77 12.74 11.41 -44.04
CA GLU A 77 13.99 11.10 -44.75
C GLU A 77 14.78 9.98 -44.04
N LEU A 78 14.77 9.96 -42.70
CA LEU A 78 15.39 8.89 -41.91
C LEU A 78 14.63 7.56 -42.00
N GLU A 79 13.29 7.60 -42.06
CA GLU A 79 12.45 6.41 -42.25
C GLU A 79 12.68 5.78 -43.64
N ASP A 80 12.76 6.59 -44.69
CA ASP A 80 13.07 6.12 -46.05
C ASP A 80 14.49 5.55 -46.15
N GLU A 81 15.47 6.13 -45.45
CA GLU A 81 16.84 5.60 -45.38
C GLU A 81 16.89 4.26 -44.60
N HIS A 82 16.07 4.11 -43.57
CA HIS A 82 15.96 2.86 -42.79
C HIS A 82 15.28 1.75 -43.59
N LEU A 83 14.25 2.08 -44.37
CA LEU A 83 13.58 1.17 -45.30
C LEU A 83 14.51 0.73 -46.43
N ALA A 84 15.33 1.64 -46.95
CA ALA A 84 16.34 1.32 -47.96
C ALA A 84 17.47 0.41 -47.42
N LYS A 85 17.81 0.50 -46.12
CA LYS A 85 18.78 -0.40 -45.47
C LYS A 85 18.19 -1.80 -45.24
N ARG A 86 16.91 -1.88 -44.85
CA ARG A 86 16.21 -3.15 -44.65
C ARG A 86 16.05 -3.95 -45.94
N ALA A 87 15.73 -3.26 -47.04
CA ALA A 87 15.61 -3.90 -48.36
C ALA A 87 16.92 -4.49 -48.89
N ARG A 88 18.09 -4.00 -48.43
CA ARG A 88 19.40 -4.58 -48.78
C ARG A 88 19.77 -5.78 -47.91
N GLN A 89 19.23 -5.86 -46.70
CA GLN A 89 19.50 -6.93 -45.75
C GLN A 89 18.73 -8.22 -46.10
N ASP A 90 17.55 -8.08 -46.72
CA ASP A 90 16.74 -9.24 -47.18
C ASP A 90 17.29 -9.88 -48.48
N GLU A 91 18.26 -9.26 -49.17
CA GLU A 91 18.88 -9.81 -50.39
C GLU A 91 20.16 -10.63 -50.12
N GLU A 92 20.76 -10.55 -48.92
CA GLU A 92 22.03 -11.22 -48.59
C GLU A 92 21.87 -12.54 -47.80
N ASP A 93 20.68 -12.85 -47.27
CA ASP A 93 20.46 -14.01 -46.37
C ASP A 93 19.98 -15.31 -47.07
N ASN A 94 20.26 -15.49 -48.37
CA ASN A 94 19.77 -16.68 -49.12
C ASN A 94 20.84 -17.51 -49.85
N GLU A 95 22.09 -17.53 -49.37
CA GLU A 95 23.08 -18.51 -49.84
C GLU A 95 24.00 -19.05 -48.72
N TYR A 96 23.93 -20.38 -48.51
CA TYR A 96 24.97 -21.31 -48.04
C TYR A 96 25.42 -21.38 -46.56
N THR A 97 24.82 -22.36 -45.86
CA THR A 97 25.40 -23.65 -45.37
C THR A 97 26.85 -23.74 -44.84
N GLU A 98 26.94 -24.23 -43.59
CA GLU A 98 27.93 -25.11 -42.94
C GLU A 98 29.41 -24.70 -42.68
N SER A 99 29.82 -25.04 -41.44
CA SER A 99 31.07 -25.75 -41.03
C SER A 99 32.15 -25.00 -40.21
N TYR A 100 32.35 -25.54 -39.00
CA TYR A 100 33.59 -25.83 -38.23
C TYR A 100 34.64 -24.77 -37.80
N SER A 101 34.95 -24.90 -36.49
CA SER A 101 36.27 -24.91 -35.77
C SER A 101 37.11 -23.64 -35.52
N ASP A 102 37.51 -23.54 -34.23
CA ASP A 102 38.76 -23.06 -33.60
C ASP A 102 39.71 -22.12 -34.40
N ASP A 103 40.06 -20.96 -33.82
CA ASP A 103 41.37 -20.73 -33.17
C ASP A 103 41.53 -19.24 -32.77
N ASP A 104 42.52 -19.03 -31.92
CA ASP A 104 42.83 -17.95 -30.99
C ASP A 104 43.30 -16.59 -31.57
N SER A 105 43.28 -15.60 -30.67
CA SER A 105 44.21 -14.47 -30.53
C SER A 105 43.87 -13.07 -31.07
N ASN A 106 43.74 -12.17 -30.08
CA ASN A 106 44.26 -10.80 -29.98
C ASN A 106 43.52 -9.61 -30.64
N MET A 107 43.05 -8.76 -29.73
CA MET A 107 43.39 -7.33 -29.57
C MET A 107 42.23 -6.34 -29.80
N GLU A 108 42.13 -5.44 -28.83
CA GLU A 108 41.50 -4.11 -28.84
C GLU A 108 40.00 -3.99 -28.45
N ASP A 109 39.85 -3.49 -27.21
CA ASP A 109 38.92 -2.43 -26.82
C ASP A 109 37.43 -2.61 -27.17
N TYR A 110 36.74 -3.36 -26.31
CA TYR A 110 35.30 -3.23 -26.13
C TYR A 110 34.99 -2.12 -25.10
N PRO A 111 34.43 -0.97 -25.51
CA PRO A 111 33.47 -0.28 -24.67
C PRO A 111 32.10 -0.95 -24.84
N ASP A 112 31.58 -1.47 -23.74
CA ASP A 112 30.23 -1.99 -23.57
C ASP A 112 29.16 -0.99 -24.05
N PRO A 113 28.04 -1.44 -24.64
CA PRO A 113 27.10 -0.62 -25.38
C PRO A 113 26.17 0.15 -24.42
N GLN A 114 26.44 1.44 -24.21
CA GLN A 114 25.46 2.36 -23.66
C GLN A 114 24.52 2.88 -24.75
N ALA A 115 23.56 2.06 -25.14
CA ALA A 115 22.38 2.52 -25.86
C ALA A 115 21.13 2.34 -24.98
N ALA A 116 21.08 3.11 -23.90
CA ALA A 116 19.82 3.47 -23.25
C ALA A 116 19.98 4.83 -22.57
N ASN A 117 19.04 5.74 -22.83
CA ASN A 117 18.82 7.03 -22.16
C ASN A 117 19.60 8.25 -22.68
N HIS A 118 19.38 8.61 -23.94
CA HIS A 118 19.66 9.96 -24.47
C HIS A 118 18.59 10.99 -24.06
N MET A 119 18.27 11.09 -22.75
CA MET A 119 17.44 12.18 -22.20
C MET A 119 18.07 12.89 -21.00
N ASN A 120 19.34 12.63 -20.67
CA ASN A 120 19.99 13.26 -19.51
C ASN A 120 21.24 14.10 -19.84
N SER A 121 21.59 14.30 -21.11
CA SER A 121 22.73 15.16 -21.49
C SER A 121 22.39 16.65 -21.59
N SER A 122 21.13 17.05 -21.49
CA SER A 122 20.71 18.46 -21.60
C SER A 122 20.58 19.22 -20.27
N LEU A 123 20.79 18.57 -19.12
CA LEU A 123 20.70 19.22 -17.80
C LEU A 123 22.05 19.56 -17.16
N LEU A 124 23.16 19.06 -17.70
CA LEU A 124 24.51 19.35 -17.21
C LEU A 124 25.15 20.59 -17.85
N SER A 125 24.53 21.22 -18.87
CA SER A 125 25.02 22.47 -19.45
C SER A 125 24.56 23.74 -18.71
N LEU A 126 23.74 23.60 -17.66
CA LEU A 126 23.29 24.73 -16.82
C LEU A 126 24.11 24.90 -15.53
N TYR A 127 25.02 23.97 -15.24
CA TYR A 127 25.89 24.02 -14.04
C TYR A 127 27.37 23.91 -14.40
N ARG A 128 27.85 24.75 -15.32
CA ARG A 128 29.28 25.06 -15.38
C ARG A 128 29.59 26.44 -15.99
N LYS A 129 30.13 27.29 -15.11
CA LYS A 129 31.02 28.44 -15.34
C LYS A 129 30.42 29.77 -15.84
N GLY A 130 30.43 30.73 -14.91
CA GLY A 130 30.81 32.12 -15.16
C GLY A 130 31.40 32.72 -13.89
N HIS A 131 32.73 32.72 -13.77
CA HIS A 131 33.46 33.64 -12.90
C HIS A 131 33.91 34.83 -13.75
N SER A 132 33.90 36.03 -13.17
CA SER A 132 34.89 37.07 -13.46
C SER A 132 34.94 38.08 -12.32
N ASP A 133 36.07 38.09 -11.60
CA ASP A 133 36.50 39.18 -10.73
C ASP A 133 37.04 40.35 -11.57
N SER A 134 36.72 41.60 -11.18
CA SER A 134 37.67 42.71 -10.94
C SER A 134 36.96 44.06 -10.60
N VAL A 135 36.89 44.39 -9.29
CA VAL A 135 37.38 45.60 -8.54
C VAL A 135 37.27 47.01 -9.21
N SER A 136 36.95 48.18 -8.61
CA SER A 136 36.83 48.81 -7.26
C SER A 136 35.95 50.09 -7.37
N SER A 137 35.24 50.59 -6.33
CA SER A 137 35.74 51.63 -5.39
C SER A 137 34.88 51.81 -4.11
N THR A 138 35.51 51.56 -2.95
CA THR A 138 35.46 52.13 -1.55
C THR A 138 34.41 53.18 -1.09
N PRO A 139 34.24 53.46 0.23
CA PRO A 139 34.67 52.75 1.47
C PRO A 139 33.59 52.64 2.59
N GLU A 140 34.00 51.96 3.67
CA GLU A 140 33.36 51.69 4.97
C GLU A 140 32.93 52.92 5.80
N MET A 141 31.91 52.71 6.65
CA MET A 141 31.82 53.29 8.00
C MET A 141 31.09 52.34 8.97
N GLU A 142 31.64 52.22 10.17
CA GLU A 142 31.26 51.38 11.32
C GLU A 142 29.81 51.57 11.81
N PRO A 143 29.39 50.77 12.81
CA PRO A 143 28.94 51.42 14.04
C PRO A 143 29.57 50.86 15.32
N ARG A 144 30.09 51.78 16.14
CA ARG A 144 30.45 51.59 17.55
C ARG A 144 29.21 51.55 18.45
N GLU A 145 29.19 50.54 19.30
CA GLU A 145 28.94 50.50 20.76
C GLU A 145 27.92 51.46 21.41
N THR A 146 27.05 50.92 22.25
CA THR A 146 27.05 51.22 23.70
C THR A 146 26.20 50.24 24.52
N THR A 147 26.71 50.00 25.73
CA THR A 147 26.41 49.05 26.80
C THR A 147 25.17 49.37 27.65
N GLY A 148 24.61 48.38 28.36
CA GLY A 148 23.69 48.62 29.48
C GLY A 148 23.07 47.38 30.14
N SER A 149 23.73 46.92 31.21
CA SER A 149 23.46 45.86 32.20
C SER A 149 22.08 45.79 32.90
N THR A 150 21.69 44.57 33.29
CA THR A 150 20.84 44.14 34.44
C THR A 150 21.38 44.64 35.81
N PRO A 151 20.79 44.33 37.01
CA PRO A 151 19.47 43.77 37.41
C PRO A 151 18.80 44.50 38.63
N TRP A 152 17.55 44.14 39.02
CA TRP A 152 17.11 43.90 40.42
C TRP A 152 15.62 43.53 40.59
N THR A 153 15.40 42.49 41.41
CA THR A 153 14.20 42.03 42.16
C THR A 153 13.76 43.05 43.26
N PRO A 154 12.65 42.93 44.06
CA PRO A 154 11.99 41.69 44.55
C PRO A 154 10.45 41.69 44.88
N SER A 155 10.00 40.51 45.36
CA SER A 155 8.88 40.22 46.32
C SER A 155 7.43 40.33 45.83
N GLY A 156 6.48 39.44 46.18
CA GLY A 156 6.45 38.26 47.04
C GLY A 156 4.99 37.90 47.41
N THR A 157 4.75 36.65 47.85
CA THR A 157 3.51 36.06 48.44
C THR A 157 2.39 35.70 47.45
N GLY A 158 1.99 34.42 47.23
CA GLY A 158 1.36 33.42 48.13
C GLY A 158 -0.16 33.41 47.81
N SER A 159 -0.90 32.37 47.44
CA SER A 159 -1.04 30.98 47.92
C SER A 159 -2.07 30.20 47.06
N ILE A 160 -1.92 28.88 46.94
CA ILE A 160 -2.89 27.85 46.44
C ILE A 160 -3.87 27.52 47.64
N PRO A 161 -5.06 26.84 47.58
CA PRO A 161 -5.48 25.75 46.68
C PRO A 161 -7.00 25.50 46.35
N LEU A 162 -7.19 24.58 45.38
CA LEU A 162 -8.28 23.60 45.10
C LEU A 162 -9.73 23.76 45.64
N LYS A 163 -10.71 23.43 44.77
CA LYS A 163 -11.79 22.42 45.00
C LYS A 163 -12.75 22.23 43.80
N THR A 164 -13.00 20.97 43.41
CA THR A 164 -14.22 20.43 42.77
C THR A 164 -15.27 20.08 43.85
N PRO A 165 -16.45 19.45 43.56
CA PRO A 165 -17.50 19.66 42.55
C PRO A 165 -18.91 19.80 43.20
N ALA A 166 -19.98 20.18 42.46
CA ALA A 166 -21.37 19.95 42.89
C ALA A 166 -22.42 20.01 41.75
N ARG A 167 -23.53 19.32 42.01
CA ARG A 167 -24.61 18.82 41.15
C ARG A 167 -25.86 19.72 41.30
N GLY A 168 -26.71 19.81 40.27
CA GLY A 168 -28.18 19.90 40.45
C GLY A 168 -28.96 21.08 39.84
N SER A 169 -30.04 20.68 39.15
CA SER A 169 -31.37 21.33 39.02
C SER A 169 -31.66 22.41 37.95
N GLU A 170 -32.57 21.99 37.05
CA GLU A 170 -33.87 22.61 36.73
C GLU A 170 -33.99 23.97 36.02
N GLY A 171 -34.92 24.00 35.05
CA GLY A 171 -35.84 25.12 34.88
C GLY A 171 -35.71 25.88 33.57
N GLY A 172 -36.55 25.52 32.59
CA GLY A 172 -36.79 26.34 31.41
C GLY A 172 -37.53 27.65 31.74
N TRP A 173 -37.37 28.65 30.88
CA TRP A 173 -38.13 29.90 30.92
C TRP A 173 -38.57 30.29 29.51
N PHE A 174 -39.88 30.18 29.28
CA PHE A 174 -40.65 30.97 28.31
C PHE A 174 -41.15 32.22 29.07
N ILE A 175 -41.13 33.41 28.45
CA ILE A 175 -42.17 34.47 28.50
C ILE A 175 -41.80 35.60 27.51
N ASP A 176 -42.66 35.70 26.51
CA ASP A 176 -43.33 36.84 25.85
C ASP A 176 -42.79 38.30 25.80
N ARG A 177 -42.95 38.84 24.57
CA ARG A 177 -43.41 40.19 24.13
C ARG A 177 -42.74 41.49 24.58
N THR A 178 -42.26 42.25 23.59
CA THR A 178 -42.60 43.65 23.20
C THR A 178 -41.84 43.96 21.89
N GLY A 179 -42.21 44.78 20.91
CA GLY A 179 -43.27 45.76 20.65
C GLY A 179 -43.14 46.22 19.17
N GLY A 180 -44.20 46.78 18.58
CA GLY A 180 -44.29 47.06 17.14
C GLY A 180 -43.92 48.48 16.68
N LYS A 181 -44.00 48.71 15.35
CA LYS A 181 -44.42 49.98 14.72
C LYS A 181 -44.64 49.86 13.18
N MET A 182 -45.82 50.34 12.74
CA MET A 182 -46.20 51.11 11.51
C MET A 182 -45.67 50.65 10.12
N ASP A 183 -46.42 50.67 9.00
CA ASP A 183 -47.59 51.46 8.58
C ASP A 183 -48.30 50.82 7.34
N LEU A 184 -49.63 51.03 7.23
CA LEU A 184 -50.48 51.36 6.05
C LEU A 184 -50.37 50.49 4.75
N THR A 185 -51.42 50.00 4.06
CA THR A 185 -52.82 50.45 3.82
C THR A 185 -53.72 49.28 3.34
N ASP A 186 -54.99 49.27 3.77
CA ASP A 186 -56.27 49.10 3.02
C ASP A 186 -56.28 48.31 1.67
N GLU A 187 -57.22 47.40 1.36
CA GLU A 187 -58.68 47.40 1.57
C GLU A 187 -59.28 45.97 1.52
N LYS A 188 -60.31 45.75 2.36
CA LYS A 188 -61.68 45.19 2.10
C LYS A 188 -61.84 44.05 1.06
N SER A 189 -62.65 43.02 1.24
CA SER A 189 -63.74 42.78 2.20
C SER A 189 -64.36 41.38 2.02
N ASN A 190 -64.89 40.88 3.15
CA ASN A 190 -66.15 40.17 3.33
C ASN A 190 -66.46 38.78 2.73
N HIS A 191 -66.47 37.84 3.68
CA HIS A 191 -67.63 37.09 4.18
C HIS A 191 -68.18 35.85 3.44
N LYS A 192 -68.12 34.77 4.24
CA LYS A 192 -69.16 33.78 4.59
C LYS A 192 -69.33 32.53 3.71
N LYS A 193 -68.97 31.41 4.36
CA LYS A 193 -69.56 30.04 4.35
C LYS A 193 -71.11 30.06 4.23
N PRO A 194 -71.84 28.93 3.96
CA PRO A 194 -71.45 27.50 4.09
C PRO A 194 -72.02 26.51 3.02
N GLY A 195 -71.63 25.23 3.12
CA GLY A 195 -72.59 24.10 3.11
C GLY A 195 -72.83 23.27 1.82
N SER A 196 -72.84 21.94 2.02
CA SER A 196 -73.51 20.83 1.27
C SER A 196 -73.14 20.58 -0.19
N GLU A 197 -72.50 19.45 -0.52
CA GLU A 197 -73.04 18.11 -0.86
C GLU A 197 -73.29 17.91 -2.38
N ILE A 198 -73.03 16.67 -2.82
CA ILE A 198 -73.46 15.97 -4.05
C ILE A 198 -72.56 16.03 -5.30
N GLU A 199 -71.91 14.87 -5.51
CA GLU A 199 -71.71 14.04 -6.72
C GLU A 199 -71.43 14.64 -8.11
N ASP A 200 -70.35 14.08 -8.69
CA ASP A 200 -70.18 13.61 -10.07
C ASP A 200 -70.63 14.50 -11.25
N SER A 201 -69.64 14.95 -12.04
CA SER A 201 -69.37 14.33 -13.35
C SER A 201 -68.31 15.08 -14.15
N LYS A 202 -67.65 14.30 -15.01
CA LYS A 202 -66.66 14.65 -16.02
C LYS A 202 -67.10 15.81 -16.93
N ASP A 203 -66.17 16.70 -17.30
CA ASP A 203 -65.52 16.70 -18.63
C ASP A 203 -64.87 18.05 -18.97
N ALA A 204 -63.79 17.96 -19.75
CA ALA A 204 -63.37 18.88 -20.82
C ALA A 204 -63.11 20.36 -20.45
N SER A 205 -61.84 20.76 -20.30
CA SER A 205 -60.97 21.29 -21.37
C SER A 205 -61.24 22.74 -21.79
N LEU A 206 -60.22 23.59 -21.61
CA LEU A 206 -59.90 24.73 -22.47
C LEU A 206 -58.42 24.51 -22.89
N LEU A 207 -58.08 24.18 -24.14
CA LEU A 207 -58.20 24.99 -25.36
C LEU A 207 -57.59 26.38 -25.13
N GLU A 208 -56.68 26.90 -25.95
CA GLU A 208 -56.12 26.51 -27.24
C GLU A 208 -55.05 27.57 -27.55
N SER A 209 -54.07 27.36 -28.42
CA SER A 209 -54.14 27.70 -29.85
C SER A 209 -52.69 28.03 -30.27
N SER A 210 -52.20 27.87 -31.49
CA SER A 210 -52.80 27.50 -32.78
C SER A 210 -51.68 27.26 -33.82
N GLU A 211 -51.88 26.20 -34.62
CA GLU A 211 -51.74 26.09 -36.09
C GLU A 211 -50.49 26.61 -36.87
N LYS A 212 -49.98 25.95 -37.93
CA LYS A 212 -50.67 25.68 -39.22
C LYS A 212 -49.98 24.65 -40.16
N ARG A 213 -50.84 23.83 -40.82
CA ARG A 213 -50.94 23.42 -42.28
C ARG A 213 -49.88 22.50 -42.93
N LYS A 214 -50.17 21.55 -43.86
CA LYS A 214 -51.37 21.20 -44.69
C LYS A 214 -51.26 19.81 -45.39
N SER A 215 -52.41 19.10 -45.52
CA SER A 215 -52.92 18.20 -46.61
C SER A 215 -52.11 16.97 -47.09
N ARG A 216 -52.65 15.76 -47.36
CA ARG A 216 -53.72 15.37 -48.31
C ARG A 216 -54.08 13.85 -48.17
N LEU A 217 -55.32 13.46 -48.50
CA LEU A 217 -55.89 12.09 -48.43
C LEU A 217 -55.35 11.10 -49.50
N LYS A 218 -55.26 9.78 -49.18
CA LYS A 218 -56.11 8.69 -49.75
C LYS A 218 -55.72 7.25 -49.31
N ARG A 219 -56.77 6.52 -48.88
CA ARG A 219 -57.05 5.06 -48.82
C ARG A 219 -56.07 4.06 -49.48
N LYS A 220 -55.69 3.01 -48.74
CA LYS A 220 -56.03 1.57 -48.95
C LYS A 220 -55.17 0.65 -48.06
N GLY A 221 -55.77 -0.41 -47.50
CA GLY A 221 -55.01 -1.59 -47.05
C GLY A 221 -55.13 -1.97 -45.57
N SER A 222 -56.34 -2.30 -45.12
CA SER A 222 -56.57 -3.15 -43.94
C SER A 222 -56.05 -4.57 -44.22
N LYS A 223 -54.97 -5.01 -43.53
CA LYS A 223 -54.62 -6.42 -43.22
C LYS A 223 -53.24 -6.66 -42.58
N ARG A 224 -52.70 -5.73 -41.77
CA ARG A 224 -51.37 -5.92 -41.14
C ARG A 224 -51.26 -5.46 -39.67
N LYS A 225 -52.39 -5.30 -38.98
CA LYS A 225 -52.43 -4.70 -37.63
C LYS A 225 -52.67 -5.70 -36.49
N LYS A 226 -52.82 -7.00 -36.80
CA LYS A 226 -53.09 -8.03 -35.77
C LYS A 226 -51.79 -8.69 -35.28
N ASP A 227 -50.84 -8.93 -36.19
CA ASP A 227 -49.57 -9.61 -35.84
C ASP A 227 -48.58 -8.71 -35.07
N LEU A 228 -48.72 -7.38 -35.15
CA LEU A 228 -47.88 -6.43 -34.41
C LEU A 228 -48.28 -6.28 -32.92
N GLN A 229 -49.56 -6.48 -32.59
CA GLN A 229 -50.03 -6.37 -31.20
C GLN A 229 -49.74 -7.64 -30.38
N GLU A 230 -49.70 -8.81 -31.03
CA GLU A 230 -49.25 -10.05 -30.39
C GLU A 230 -47.72 -10.04 -30.17
N ALA A 231 -46.95 -9.50 -31.13
CA ALA A 231 -45.51 -9.33 -30.98
C ALA A 231 -45.14 -8.34 -29.87
N ASP A 232 -45.86 -7.21 -29.73
CA ASP A 232 -45.61 -6.26 -28.62
C ASP A 232 -45.96 -6.87 -27.26
N GLY A 233 -47.02 -7.67 -27.16
CA GLY A 233 -47.38 -8.40 -25.93
C GLY A 233 -46.40 -9.52 -25.59
N GLU A 234 -45.84 -10.21 -26.59
CA GLU A 234 -44.77 -11.20 -26.40
C GLU A 234 -43.44 -10.54 -26.03
N ILE A 235 -43.09 -9.39 -26.61
CA ILE A 235 -41.91 -8.60 -26.25
C ILE A 235 -42.06 -8.07 -24.81
N GLU A 236 -43.25 -7.60 -24.42
CA GLU A 236 -43.54 -7.13 -23.07
C GLU A 236 -43.56 -8.29 -22.06
N ALA A 237 -44.03 -9.48 -22.46
CA ALA A 237 -43.94 -10.71 -21.66
C ALA A 237 -42.51 -11.24 -21.55
N VAL A 238 -41.69 -11.13 -22.60
CA VAL A 238 -40.26 -11.46 -22.59
C VAL A 238 -39.47 -10.43 -21.78
N LEU A 239 -39.84 -9.15 -21.81
CA LEU A 239 -39.30 -8.11 -20.93
C LEU A 239 -39.70 -8.33 -19.47
N LYS A 240 -40.95 -8.70 -19.18
CA LYS A 240 -41.40 -9.09 -17.83
C LYS A 240 -40.75 -10.38 -17.36
N ARG A 241 -40.51 -11.36 -18.24
CA ARG A 241 -39.74 -12.58 -17.94
C ARG A 241 -38.26 -12.28 -17.75
N LYS A 242 -37.67 -11.34 -18.49
CA LYS A 242 -36.28 -10.86 -18.30
C LYS A 242 -36.13 -9.99 -17.04
N ALA A 243 -37.16 -9.25 -16.66
CA ALA A 243 -37.22 -8.49 -15.40
C ALA A 243 -37.41 -9.43 -14.19
N LYS A 244 -38.21 -10.50 -14.32
CA LYS A 244 -38.31 -11.58 -13.31
C LYS A 244 -37.07 -12.46 -13.24
N ALA A 245 -36.32 -12.63 -14.33
CA ALA A 245 -35.08 -13.41 -14.34
C ALA A 245 -33.87 -12.69 -13.70
N LYS A 246 -34.08 -11.49 -13.14
CA LYS A 246 -33.04 -10.67 -12.50
C LYS A 246 -33.41 -10.22 -11.08
N GLU A 247 -34.30 -10.97 -10.41
CA GLU A 247 -34.52 -10.80 -8.97
C GLU A 247 -33.26 -11.25 -8.23
N LEU A 248 -32.67 -10.35 -7.43
CA LEU A 248 -31.53 -10.65 -6.56
C LEU A 248 -31.97 -11.76 -5.58
N GLU A 249 -31.31 -12.92 -5.63
CA GLU A 249 -31.68 -14.07 -4.82
C GLU A 249 -31.45 -13.78 -3.33
N LEU A 250 -32.52 -13.85 -2.53
CA LEU A 250 -32.45 -13.82 -1.07
C LEU A 250 -31.71 -15.07 -0.59
N GLN A 251 -30.54 -14.89 0.02
CA GLN A 251 -29.74 -15.99 0.55
C GLN A 251 -29.97 -16.12 2.05
N VAL A 252 -30.09 -17.36 2.54
CA VAL A 252 -30.07 -17.66 3.98
C VAL A 252 -28.68 -18.20 4.31
N SER A 253 -27.95 -17.49 5.18
CA SER A 253 -26.60 -17.88 5.56
C SER A 253 -26.63 -19.00 6.60
N LYS A 254 -25.85 -20.06 6.39
CA LYS A 254 -25.67 -21.17 7.36
C LYS A 254 -24.50 -20.94 8.33
N VAL A 255 -23.71 -19.89 8.09
CA VAL A 255 -22.50 -19.56 8.86
C VAL A 255 -22.90 -18.93 10.18
N LYS A 256 -22.32 -19.37 11.29
CA LYS A 256 -22.59 -18.84 12.64
C LYS A 256 -21.38 -18.09 13.19
N PHE A 257 -21.53 -17.43 14.35
CA PHE A 257 -20.37 -16.80 15.01
C PHE A 257 -19.30 -17.81 15.45
N GLU A 258 -19.66 -19.08 15.65
CA GLU A 258 -18.69 -20.16 15.92
C GLU A 258 -17.68 -20.37 14.77
N ASP A 259 -18.06 -20.03 13.54
CA ASP A 259 -17.19 -20.16 12.37
C ASP A 259 -16.22 -18.97 12.20
N VAL A 260 -16.38 -17.91 13.00
CA VAL A 260 -15.53 -16.71 12.98
C VAL A 260 -14.56 -16.75 14.16
N GLY A 261 -13.36 -17.27 13.92
CA GLY A 261 -12.32 -17.36 14.95
C GLY A 261 -11.57 -16.05 15.19
N GLY A 262 -11.14 -15.84 16.44
CA GLY A 262 -10.05 -14.90 16.77
C GLY A 262 -10.44 -13.43 16.98
N ASN A 263 -11.71 -13.06 16.88
CA ASN A 263 -12.14 -11.65 16.96
C ASN A 263 -13.21 -11.38 18.04
N ASP A 264 -13.01 -11.91 19.24
CA ASP A 264 -14.01 -11.88 20.32
C ASP A 264 -14.39 -10.46 20.76
N THR A 265 -13.45 -9.53 20.72
CA THR A 265 -13.67 -8.13 21.11
C THR A 265 -14.62 -7.43 20.14
N THR A 266 -14.36 -7.53 18.84
CA THR A 266 -15.25 -6.94 17.82
C THR A 266 -16.58 -7.69 17.77
N LEU A 267 -16.60 -9.02 17.94
CA LEU A 267 -17.84 -9.79 18.05
C LEU A 267 -18.69 -9.32 19.22
N LYS A 268 -18.08 -9.00 20.37
CA LYS A 268 -18.81 -8.41 21.51
C LYS A 268 -19.43 -7.05 21.18
N GLU A 269 -18.74 -6.21 20.41
CA GLU A 269 -19.27 -4.92 19.94
C GLU A 269 -20.41 -5.10 18.94
N VAL A 270 -20.24 -6.01 17.97
CA VAL A 270 -21.26 -6.41 17.00
C VAL A 270 -22.50 -6.92 17.75
N CYS A 271 -22.35 -7.86 18.67
CA CYS A 271 -23.46 -8.42 19.44
C CYS A 271 -24.22 -7.34 20.20
N LYS A 272 -23.52 -6.42 20.89
CA LYS A 272 -24.16 -5.28 21.58
C LYS A 272 -24.97 -4.40 20.63
N MET A 273 -24.42 -4.15 19.44
CA MET A 273 -25.10 -3.36 18.43
C MET A 273 -26.33 -4.10 17.89
N LEU A 274 -26.27 -5.41 17.63
CA LEU A 274 -27.36 -6.20 17.04
C LEU A 274 -28.56 -6.42 17.99
N ILE A 275 -28.44 -6.08 19.28
CA ILE A 275 -29.54 -6.23 20.27
C ILE A 275 -30.83 -5.56 19.78
N HIS A 276 -30.74 -4.43 19.08
CA HIS A 276 -31.91 -3.71 18.57
C HIS A 276 -32.76 -4.51 17.58
N MET A 277 -32.18 -5.50 16.88
CA MET A 277 -32.90 -6.33 15.91
C MET A 277 -33.78 -7.39 16.59
N ARG A 278 -33.29 -7.96 17.70
CA ARG A 278 -34.05 -8.96 18.49
C ARG A 278 -34.98 -8.29 19.50
N HIS A 279 -34.55 -7.18 20.12
CA HIS A 279 -35.30 -6.45 21.16
C HIS A 279 -35.47 -4.96 20.81
N PRO A 280 -36.28 -4.61 19.80
CA PRO A 280 -36.53 -3.22 19.43
C PRO A 280 -37.27 -2.43 20.53
N GLU A 281 -38.05 -3.12 21.38
CA GLU A 281 -38.83 -2.55 22.47
C GLU A 281 -37.97 -1.73 23.45
N VAL A 282 -36.73 -2.19 23.71
CA VAL A 282 -35.78 -1.51 24.61
C VAL A 282 -35.44 -0.12 24.07
N TYR A 283 -35.20 -0.01 22.75
CA TYR A 283 -34.86 1.25 22.10
C TYR A 283 -36.07 2.17 21.99
N CYS A 284 -37.24 1.62 21.68
CA CYS A 284 -38.50 2.38 21.64
C CYS A 284 -38.85 2.96 23.02
N HIS A 285 -38.66 2.18 24.10
CA HIS A 285 -38.92 2.65 25.46
C HIS A 285 -37.94 3.75 25.90
N LEU A 286 -36.68 3.64 25.48
CA LEU A 286 -35.65 4.65 25.76
C LEU A 286 -35.74 5.87 24.83
N GLY A 287 -36.55 5.83 23.77
CA GLY A 287 -36.63 6.88 22.75
C GLY A 287 -35.35 7.03 21.92
N ALA A 288 -34.48 6.02 21.91
CA ALA A 288 -33.21 6.05 21.20
C ALA A 288 -33.37 5.48 19.78
N THR A 289 -32.80 6.15 18.78
CA THR A 289 -32.75 5.64 17.40
C THR A 289 -31.70 4.53 17.29
N PRO A 290 -32.08 3.32 16.84
CA PRO A 290 -31.12 2.23 16.70
C PRO A 290 -30.14 2.49 15.54
N PRO A 291 -28.86 2.08 15.66
CA PRO A 291 -27.90 2.20 14.57
C PRO A 291 -28.21 1.20 13.46
N ARG A 292 -28.43 1.69 12.23
CA ARG A 292 -28.84 0.85 11.08
C ARG A 292 -27.74 0.57 10.07
N GLY A 293 -26.73 1.45 10.00
CA GLY A 293 -25.60 1.26 9.11
C GLY A 293 -24.34 0.86 9.85
N VAL A 294 -23.68 -0.19 9.36
CA VAL A 294 -22.40 -0.68 9.84
C VAL A 294 -21.41 -0.69 8.70
N LEU A 295 -20.25 -0.05 8.90
CA LEU A 295 -19.15 -0.09 7.95
C LEU A 295 -18.05 -1.01 8.47
N LEU A 296 -17.88 -2.15 7.81
CA LEU A 296 -16.76 -3.06 8.03
C LEU A 296 -15.58 -2.60 7.19
N HIS A 297 -14.45 -2.30 7.84
CA HIS A 297 -13.24 -1.93 7.12
C HIS A 297 -12.00 -2.65 7.64
N GLY A 298 -11.01 -2.83 6.78
CA GLY A 298 -9.76 -3.53 7.12
C GLY A 298 -9.06 -4.07 5.88
N PRO A 299 -7.86 -4.66 6.03
CA PRO A 299 -7.16 -5.31 4.91
C PRO A 299 -8.02 -6.39 4.24
N PRO A 300 -7.80 -6.66 2.94
CA PRO A 300 -8.50 -7.75 2.26
C PRO A 300 -8.15 -9.10 2.89
N GLY A 301 -9.07 -10.06 2.79
CA GLY A 301 -8.85 -11.41 3.32
C GLY A 301 -9.08 -11.59 4.83
N CYS A 302 -9.38 -10.53 5.60
CA CYS A 302 -9.69 -10.64 7.04
C CYS A 302 -11.09 -11.21 7.35
N GLY A 303 -11.87 -11.56 6.32
CA GLY A 303 -13.17 -12.19 6.48
C GLY A 303 -14.33 -11.20 6.69
N LYS A 304 -14.24 -9.96 6.17
CA LYS A 304 -15.35 -8.97 6.22
C LYS A 304 -16.67 -9.57 5.70
N THR A 305 -16.62 -10.20 4.53
CA THR A 305 -17.77 -10.89 3.92
C THR A 305 -18.24 -12.07 4.78
N LEU A 306 -17.31 -12.84 5.36
CA LEU A 306 -17.65 -13.95 6.26
C LEU A 306 -18.35 -13.46 7.54
N LEU A 307 -17.91 -12.35 8.12
CA LEU A 307 -18.54 -11.76 9.29
C LEU A 307 -19.96 -11.29 8.98
N ALA A 308 -20.19 -10.67 7.82
CA ALA A 308 -21.55 -10.28 7.40
C ALA A 308 -22.48 -11.48 7.26
N HIS A 309 -21.99 -12.58 6.67
CA HIS A 309 -22.75 -13.84 6.61
C HIS A 309 -23.00 -14.46 7.99
N ALA A 310 -22.02 -14.39 8.90
CA ALA A 310 -22.17 -14.87 10.28
C ALA A 310 -23.22 -14.06 11.07
N ILE A 311 -23.25 -12.73 10.89
CA ILE A 311 -24.27 -11.85 11.48
C ILE A 311 -25.67 -12.24 11.00
N ALA A 312 -25.83 -12.47 9.69
CA ALA A 312 -27.12 -12.87 9.12
C ALA A 312 -27.55 -14.26 9.61
N GLY A 313 -26.61 -15.21 9.70
CA GLY A 313 -26.87 -16.56 10.18
C GLY A 313 -27.22 -16.63 11.67
N GLU A 314 -26.59 -15.82 12.53
CA GLU A 314 -26.92 -15.77 13.96
C GLU A 314 -28.30 -15.13 14.24
N LEU A 315 -28.68 -14.17 13.41
CA LEU A 315 -30.00 -13.54 13.49
C LEU A 315 -31.10 -14.37 12.81
N ASP A 316 -30.73 -15.44 12.10
CA ASP A 316 -31.61 -16.21 11.21
C ASP A 316 -32.39 -15.31 10.23
N LEU A 317 -31.74 -14.24 9.74
CA LEU A 317 -32.33 -13.28 8.82
C LEU A 317 -31.83 -13.51 7.38
N PRO A 318 -32.67 -13.27 6.36
CA PRO A 318 -32.22 -13.31 4.98
C PRO A 318 -31.20 -12.20 4.72
N ILE A 319 -30.14 -12.54 3.97
CA ILE A 319 -29.13 -11.60 3.50
C ILE A 319 -29.31 -11.31 2.01
N LEU A 320 -29.41 -10.03 1.67
CA LEU A 320 -29.32 -9.51 0.32
C LEU A 320 -27.86 -9.10 0.08
N LYS A 321 -27.09 -9.95 -0.59
CA LYS A 321 -25.69 -9.69 -0.92
C LYS A 321 -25.59 -9.10 -2.31
N VAL A 322 -24.93 -7.95 -2.43
CA VAL A 322 -24.64 -7.30 -3.71
C VAL A 322 -23.20 -6.81 -3.71
N ALA A 323 -22.45 -7.10 -4.78
CA ALA A 323 -21.15 -6.48 -4.97
C ALA A 323 -21.35 -5.09 -5.59
N ALA A 324 -20.67 -4.06 -5.07
CA ALA A 324 -20.83 -2.69 -5.55
C ALA A 324 -20.54 -2.54 -7.06
N THR A 325 -19.63 -3.34 -7.61
CA THR A 325 -19.29 -3.37 -9.04
C THR A 325 -20.44 -3.85 -9.92
N GLU A 326 -21.36 -4.67 -9.41
CA GLU A 326 -22.54 -5.15 -10.14
C GLU A 326 -23.63 -4.09 -10.31
N ILE A 327 -23.62 -3.08 -9.42
CA ILE A 327 -24.56 -1.96 -9.44
C ILE A 327 -24.19 -1.00 -10.59
N VAL A 328 -22.90 -0.87 -10.90
CA VAL A 328 -22.41 0.04 -11.94
C VAL A 328 -22.75 -0.51 -13.32
N SER A 329 -23.52 0.25 -14.08
CA SER A 329 -23.82 0.00 -15.48
C SER A 329 -23.27 1.12 -16.36
N GLY A 330 -22.97 0.80 -17.62
CA GLY A 330 -22.43 1.80 -18.56
C GLY A 330 -23.45 2.86 -19.00
N VAL A 331 -24.73 2.70 -18.66
CA VAL A 331 -25.81 3.62 -19.02
C VAL A 331 -26.14 4.52 -17.83
N SER A 332 -26.07 5.84 -18.05
CA SER A 332 -26.38 6.86 -17.03
C SER A 332 -27.80 6.68 -16.48
N GLY A 333 -27.96 6.72 -15.16
CA GLY A 333 -29.26 6.62 -14.48
C GLY A 333 -29.73 5.19 -14.20
N GLU A 334 -29.28 4.19 -14.96
CA GLU A 334 -29.65 2.79 -14.71
C GLU A 334 -29.03 2.28 -13.40
N SER A 335 -27.79 2.67 -13.08
CA SER A 335 -27.13 2.30 -11.82
C SER A 335 -27.85 2.90 -10.59
N GLU A 336 -28.36 4.13 -10.73
CA GLU A 336 -29.11 4.84 -9.67
C GLU A 336 -30.47 4.17 -9.44
N GLN A 337 -31.14 3.77 -10.52
CA GLN A 337 -32.40 3.05 -10.48
C GLN A 337 -32.24 1.65 -9.85
N LYS A 338 -31.21 0.89 -10.23
CA LYS A 338 -30.88 -0.40 -9.60
C LYS A 338 -30.64 -0.29 -8.10
N LEU A 339 -29.95 0.77 -7.68
CA LEU A 339 -29.71 1.01 -6.27
C LEU A 339 -31.03 1.27 -5.53
N ARG A 340 -31.93 2.08 -6.11
CA ARG A 340 -33.26 2.32 -5.53
C ARG A 340 -34.07 1.04 -5.42
N GLU A 341 -34.11 0.24 -6.48
CA GLU A 341 -34.82 -1.05 -6.52
C GLU A 341 -34.28 -2.02 -5.46
N LEU A 342 -32.96 -2.07 -5.26
CA LEU A 342 -32.31 -2.88 -4.23
C LEU A 342 -32.75 -2.48 -2.82
N PHE A 343 -32.81 -1.18 -2.52
CA PHE A 343 -33.27 -0.69 -1.21
C PHE A 343 -34.78 -0.93 -1.02
N GLU A 344 -35.60 -0.75 -2.05
CA GLU A 344 -37.03 -1.07 -2.02
C GLU A 344 -37.28 -2.58 -1.79
N GLN A 345 -36.49 -3.44 -2.41
CA GLN A 345 -36.50 -4.89 -2.18
C GLN A 345 -36.10 -5.22 -0.74
N ALA A 346 -35.09 -4.56 -0.17
CA ALA A 346 -34.71 -4.76 1.22
C ALA A 346 -35.83 -4.34 2.18
N VAL A 347 -36.50 -3.21 1.92
CA VAL A 347 -37.64 -2.75 2.72
C VAL A 347 -38.82 -3.72 2.62
N SER A 348 -39.10 -4.25 1.43
CA SER A 348 -40.20 -5.18 1.19
C SER A 348 -39.99 -6.53 1.89
N ASN A 349 -38.74 -6.96 2.06
CA ASN A 349 -38.34 -8.22 2.68
C ASN A 349 -37.94 -8.07 4.16
N ALA A 350 -38.23 -6.94 4.81
CA ALA A 350 -37.87 -6.72 6.21
C ALA A 350 -38.60 -7.69 7.16
N PRO A 351 -37.93 -8.27 8.18
CA PRO A 351 -36.56 -8.00 8.61
C PRO A 351 -35.49 -8.68 7.74
N CYS A 352 -34.51 -7.93 7.24
CA CYS A 352 -33.42 -8.47 6.42
C CYS A 352 -32.10 -7.72 6.66
N VAL A 353 -30.99 -8.34 6.24
CA VAL A 353 -29.65 -7.75 6.22
C VAL A 353 -29.29 -7.40 4.77
N LEU A 354 -28.99 -6.13 4.50
CA LEU A 354 -28.47 -5.69 3.21
C LEU A 354 -26.95 -5.60 3.30
N PHE A 355 -26.23 -6.41 2.53
CA PHE A 355 -24.77 -6.42 2.50
C PHE A 355 -24.24 -5.92 1.15
N ILE A 356 -23.49 -4.83 1.18
CA ILE A 356 -22.83 -4.22 0.01
C ILE A 356 -21.32 -4.43 0.16
N ASP A 357 -20.76 -5.30 -0.67
CA ASP A 357 -19.32 -5.56 -0.69
C ASP A 357 -18.58 -4.56 -1.60
N GLU A 358 -17.33 -4.26 -1.26
CA GLU A 358 -16.45 -3.32 -1.99
C GLU A 358 -17.09 -1.95 -2.28
N ILE A 359 -17.75 -1.36 -1.27
CA ILE A 359 -18.51 -0.11 -1.43
C ILE A 359 -17.65 1.08 -1.92
N ASP A 360 -16.33 1.03 -1.73
CA ASP A 360 -15.38 2.01 -2.25
C ASP A 360 -15.30 2.06 -3.79
N ALA A 361 -15.76 1.01 -4.48
CA ALA A 361 -15.85 1.02 -5.94
C ALA A 361 -16.90 2.01 -6.49
N ILE A 362 -17.98 2.26 -5.74
CA ILE A 362 -19.09 3.14 -6.15
C ILE A 362 -19.13 4.46 -5.41
N THR A 363 -18.38 4.59 -4.30
CA THR A 363 -18.41 5.77 -3.44
C THR A 363 -17.06 6.47 -3.28
N PRO A 364 -16.39 6.85 -4.39
CA PRO A 364 -15.20 7.68 -4.28
C PRO A 364 -15.56 9.06 -3.71
N LYS A 365 -14.60 9.72 -3.06
CA LYS A 365 -14.71 11.12 -2.64
C LYS A 365 -15.19 12.00 -3.80
N ARG A 366 -16.24 12.81 -3.57
CA ARG A 366 -16.84 13.68 -4.60
C ARG A 366 -15.85 14.60 -5.31
N GLU A 367 -14.85 15.08 -4.58
CA GLU A 367 -13.79 15.96 -5.08
C GLU A 367 -12.81 15.22 -6.02
N VAL A 368 -12.56 13.94 -5.76
CA VAL A 368 -11.61 13.09 -6.51
C VAL A 368 -12.32 12.33 -7.63
N ALA A 369 -13.63 12.15 -7.54
CA ALA A 369 -14.45 11.48 -8.54
C ALA A 369 -14.30 12.16 -9.90
N SER A 370 -13.78 11.40 -10.87
CA SER A 370 -13.52 11.90 -12.23
C SER A 370 -14.79 11.91 -13.08
N LYS A 371 -15.74 11.00 -12.80
CA LYS A 371 -16.97 10.85 -13.57
C LYS A 371 -18.17 11.40 -12.82
N ASP A 372 -19.00 12.17 -13.51
CA ASP A 372 -20.26 12.69 -12.95
C ASP A 372 -21.23 11.57 -12.55
N MET A 373 -21.16 10.41 -13.24
CA MET A 373 -21.93 9.21 -12.90
C MET A 373 -21.64 8.72 -11.48
N GLU A 374 -20.37 8.66 -11.06
CA GLU A 374 -19.97 8.21 -9.72
C GLU A 374 -20.54 9.14 -8.64
N ARG A 375 -20.48 10.46 -8.87
CA ARG A 375 -21.05 11.46 -7.93
C ARG A 375 -22.55 11.29 -7.73
N ARG A 376 -23.29 10.94 -8.79
CA ARG A 376 -24.73 10.69 -8.70
C ARG A 376 -25.06 9.39 -7.98
N ILE A 377 -24.28 8.33 -8.20
CA ILE A 377 -24.43 7.07 -7.45
C ILE A 377 -24.22 7.31 -5.95
N VAL A 378 -23.18 8.07 -5.58
CA VAL A 378 -22.96 8.46 -4.17
C VAL A 378 -24.16 9.22 -3.63
N ALA A 379 -24.64 10.25 -4.35
CA ALA A 379 -25.79 11.03 -3.92
C ALA A 379 -27.05 10.17 -3.74
N GLN A 380 -27.32 9.24 -4.67
CA GLN A 380 -28.47 8.34 -4.58
C GLN A 380 -28.36 7.39 -3.39
N LEU A 381 -27.17 6.84 -3.11
CA LEU A 381 -26.95 5.98 -1.93
C LEU A 381 -27.23 6.74 -0.63
N LEU A 382 -26.76 7.99 -0.52
CA LEU A 382 -27.03 8.84 0.65
C LEU A 382 -28.52 9.06 0.85
N THR A 383 -29.25 9.38 -0.22
CA THR A 383 -30.70 9.58 -0.16
C THR A 383 -31.42 8.30 0.28
N CYS A 384 -31.06 7.13 -0.29
CA CYS A 384 -31.68 5.87 0.10
C CYS A 384 -31.45 5.51 1.58
N MET A 385 -30.25 5.80 2.11
CA MET A 385 -29.94 5.62 3.52
C MET A 385 -30.74 6.57 4.43
N ASP A 386 -30.88 7.83 4.04
CA ASP A 386 -31.64 8.84 4.79
C ASP A 386 -33.16 8.51 4.78
N ASP A 387 -33.68 7.98 3.67
CA ASP A 387 -35.06 7.53 3.53
C ASP A 387 -35.38 6.36 4.48
N LEU A 388 -34.44 5.40 4.64
CA LEU A 388 -34.59 4.29 5.59
C LEU A 388 -34.72 4.73 7.05
N ASN A 389 -34.09 5.85 7.42
CA ASN A 389 -34.19 6.39 8.78
C ASN A 389 -35.48 7.16 9.02
N THR A 390 -36.04 7.77 7.97
CA THR A 390 -37.28 8.54 8.06
C THR A 390 -38.49 7.61 8.24
N MET A 391 -38.43 6.40 7.67
CA MET A 391 -39.45 5.34 7.81
C MET A 391 -39.41 4.62 9.18
N ALA A 392 -38.97 5.33 10.22
CA ALA A 392 -38.34 4.89 11.46
C ALA A 392 -39.00 3.75 12.29
N THR A 393 -40.20 3.29 11.99
CA THR A 393 -40.95 2.37 12.88
C THR A 393 -41.22 0.98 12.28
N THR A 394 -41.17 0.78 10.96
CA THR A 394 -41.68 -0.46 10.35
C THR A 394 -40.62 -1.32 9.65
N ALA A 395 -39.67 -0.73 8.92
CA ALA A 395 -38.70 -1.49 8.15
C ALA A 395 -37.49 -1.88 9.02
N ARG A 396 -37.37 -3.13 9.48
CA ARG A 396 -36.20 -3.64 10.22
C ARG A 396 -35.07 -4.06 9.27
N VAL A 397 -34.39 -3.09 8.67
CA VAL A 397 -33.30 -3.35 7.71
C VAL A 397 -31.96 -2.91 8.31
N LEU A 398 -31.00 -3.83 8.34
CA LEU A 398 -29.60 -3.55 8.74
C LEU A 398 -28.74 -3.46 7.48
N VAL A 399 -28.06 -2.34 7.26
CA VAL A 399 -27.16 -2.12 6.12
C VAL A 399 -25.72 -2.32 6.56
N ILE A 400 -25.01 -3.25 5.93
CA ILE A 400 -23.60 -3.54 6.18
C ILE A 400 -22.82 -3.22 4.91
N GLY A 401 -21.91 -2.25 4.97
CA GLY A 401 -20.95 -1.96 3.90
C GLY A 401 -19.59 -2.54 4.23
N ALA A 402 -18.91 -3.18 3.28
CA ALA A 402 -17.53 -3.60 3.42
C ALA A 402 -16.59 -2.76 2.54
N THR A 403 -15.46 -2.32 3.09
CA THR A 403 -14.42 -1.61 2.33
C THR A 403 -13.01 -2.04 2.75
N ASN A 404 -12.06 -1.96 1.83
CA ASN A 404 -10.64 -2.11 2.16
C ASN A 404 -9.99 -0.76 2.54
N ARG A 405 -10.56 0.35 2.06
CA ARG A 405 -9.96 1.69 2.16
C ARG A 405 -10.98 2.70 2.67
N PRO A 406 -11.16 2.84 4.00
CA PRO A 406 -12.14 3.78 4.55
C PRO A 406 -11.83 5.25 4.21
N ASP A 407 -10.58 5.57 3.90
CA ASP A 407 -10.16 6.90 3.43
C ASP A 407 -10.55 7.22 1.99
N ALA A 408 -10.87 6.21 1.17
CA ALA A 408 -11.33 6.41 -0.21
C ALA A 408 -12.81 6.78 -0.27
N LEU A 409 -13.57 6.41 0.77
CA LEU A 409 -15.00 6.67 0.88
C LEU A 409 -15.32 8.15 1.06
N ASP A 410 -16.50 8.53 0.61
CA ASP A 410 -17.04 9.87 0.84
C ASP A 410 -17.31 10.10 2.34
N PRO A 411 -16.75 11.16 2.96
CA PRO A 411 -16.95 11.43 4.39
C PRO A 411 -18.41 11.61 4.79
N ALA A 412 -19.32 11.92 3.86
CA ALA A 412 -20.74 12.06 4.19
C ALA A 412 -21.39 10.72 4.53
N LEU A 413 -20.87 9.59 4.05
CA LEU A 413 -21.35 8.25 4.40
C LEU A 413 -21.04 7.87 5.85
N ARG A 414 -19.94 8.40 6.39
CA ARG A 414 -19.43 8.15 7.76
C ARG A 414 -20.07 9.04 8.83
N ARG A 415 -21.05 9.87 8.46
CA ARG A 415 -21.76 10.76 9.40
C ARG A 415 -22.89 10.01 10.09
N ALA A 416 -23.24 10.48 11.29
CA ALA A 416 -24.39 9.98 12.05
C ALA A 416 -25.70 10.08 11.24
N GLY A 417 -26.54 9.06 11.36
CA GLY A 417 -27.69 8.78 10.51
C GLY A 417 -27.38 7.91 9.28
N ARG A 418 -26.17 7.37 9.11
CA ARG A 418 -25.83 6.52 7.94
C ARG A 418 -25.02 5.33 8.39
N PHE A 419 -23.72 5.30 8.10
CA PHE A 419 -22.81 4.36 8.75
C PHE A 419 -22.39 4.92 10.11
N ASP A 420 -23.26 4.74 11.10
CA ASP A 420 -23.07 5.24 12.46
C ASP A 420 -21.98 4.49 13.21
N ARG A 421 -21.73 3.25 12.79
CA ARG A 421 -20.77 2.34 13.42
C ARG A 421 -19.75 1.87 12.39
N GLU A 422 -18.49 2.05 12.74
CA GLU A 422 -17.35 1.56 11.98
C GLU A 422 -16.69 0.44 12.79
N ILE A 423 -16.41 -0.69 12.13
CA ILE A 423 -15.77 -1.84 12.75
C ILE A 423 -14.49 -2.13 11.98
N CYS A 424 -13.37 -1.97 12.68
CA CYS A 424 -12.03 -2.26 12.18
C CYS A 424 -11.74 -3.76 12.30
N LEU A 425 -11.67 -4.46 11.18
CA LEU A 425 -11.19 -5.84 11.10
C LEU A 425 -9.71 -5.84 10.72
N GLY A 426 -8.84 -5.72 11.72
CA GLY A 426 -7.39 -5.67 11.58
C GLY A 426 -6.73 -7.01 11.21
N ILE A 427 -5.40 -7.00 11.12
CA ILE A 427 -4.60 -8.22 10.98
C ILE A 427 -4.67 -9.00 12.30
N PRO A 428 -4.93 -10.32 12.29
CA PRO A 428 -5.06 -11.09 13.52
C PRO A 428 -3.72 -11.26 14.26
N ASP A 429 -3.77 -11.10 15.58
CA ASP A 429 -2.69 -11.41 16.52
C ASP A 429 -2.37 -12.91 16.55
N GLU A 430 -1.24 -13.30 17.15
CA GLU A 430 -0.84 -14.72 17.28
C GLU A 430 -1.92 -15.58 17.93
N ALA A 431 -2.50 -15.12 19.06
CA ALA A 431 -3.61 -15.81 19.72
C ALA A 431 -4.89 -15.87 18.85
N SER A 432 -5.15 -14.82 18.06
CA SER A 432 -6.27 -14.79 17.12
C SER A 432 -6.05 -15.75 15.95
N ARG A 433 -4.83 -15.82 15.40
CA ARG A 433 -4.45 -16.76 14.34
C ARG A 433 -4.59 -18.20 14.79
N GLU A 434 -4.18 -18.52 16.02
CA GLU A 434 -4.37 -19.84 16.60
C GLU A 434 -5.85 -20.24 16.62
N ARG A 435 -6.74 -19.35 17.07
CA ARG A 435 -8.19 -19.59 17.09
C ARG A 435 -8.78 -19.73 15.69
N ILE A 436 -8.32 -18.93 14.73
CA ILE A 436 -8.72 -19.04 13.33
C ILE A 436 -8.30 -20.41 12.77
N LEU A 437 -7.05 -20.82 12.99
CA LEU A 437 -6.54 -22.13 12.58
C LEU A 437 -7.35 -23.27 13.19
N ARG A 438 -7.63 -23.25 14.50
CA ARG A 438 -8.50 -24.25 15.15
C ARG A 438 -9.89 -24.33 14.50
N THR A 439 -10.45 -23.19 14.13
CA THR A 439 -11.78 -23.12 13.49
C THR A 439 -11.75 -23.68 12.06
N LEU A 440 -10.75 -23.30 11.27
CA LEU A 440 -10.56 -23.79 9.89
C LEU A 440 -10.27 -25.30 9.86
N CYS A 441 -9.46 -25.76 10.81
CA CYS A 441 -9.05 -27.15 10.94
C CYS A 441 -10.13 -28.06 11.54
N ARG A 442 -11.23 -27.53 12.09
CA ARG A 442 -12.36 -28.34 12.61
C ARG A 442 -12.94 -29.31 11.58
N LYS A 443 -12.85 -28.97 10.29
CA LYS A 443 -13.33 -29.78 9.16
C LYS A 443 -12.26 -30.72 8.59
N LEU A 444 -11.00 -30.54 8.98
CA LEU A 444 -9.85 -31.31 8.47
C LEU A 444 -9.52 -32.47 9.41
N ARG A 445 -8.92 -33.53 8.85
CA ARG A 445 -8.41 -34.66 9.64
C ARG A 445 -6.96 -34.40 10.02
N LEU A 446 -6.73 -34.14 11.29
CA LEU A 446 -5.42 -33.88 11.88
C LEU A 446 -5.13 -34.89 13.02
N PRO A 447 -3.86 -35.12 13.37
CA PRO A 447 -3.48 -35.82 14.58
C PRO A 447 -4.09 -35.16 15.83
N GLU A 448 -4.42 -35.95 16.85
CA GLU A 448 -5.03 -35.44 18.10
C GLU A 448 -4.14 -34.39 18.81
N SER A 449 -2.81 -34.49 18.64
CA SER A 449 -1.83 -33.53 19.17
C SER A 449 -1.22 -32.68 18.06
N PHE A 450 -1.96 -31.68 17.55
CA PHE A 450 -1.44 -30.73 16.58
C PHE A 450 -1.01 -29.40 17.23
N PRO A 451 0.24 -28.92 17.05
CA PRO A 451 0.73 -27.72 17.71
C PRO A 451 0.30 -26.42 16.99
N PHE A 452 -0.96 -26.02 17.18
CA PHE A 452 -1.51 -24.79 16.59
C PHE A 452 -0.76 -23.51 16.99
N CYS A 453 -0.27 -23.46 18.23
CA CYS A 453 0.51 -22.32 18.73
C CYS A 453 1.81 -22.14 17.92
N HIS A 454 2.53 -23.23 17.62
CA HIS A 454 3.75 -23.16 16.83
C HIS A 454 3.46 -22.73 15.38
N LEU A 455 2.36 -23.21 14.77
CA LEU A 455 1.96 -22.77 13.44
C LEU A 455 1.57 -21.28 13.39
N ALA A 456 0.87 -20.78 14.41
CA ALA A 456 0.51 -19.37 14.54
C ALA A 456 1.76 -18.46 14.69
N HIS A 457 2.80 -18.96 15.37
CA HIS A 457 4.09 -18.29 15.49
C HIS A 457 4.83 -18.17 14.15
N LEU A 458 4.80 -19.23 13.34
CA LEU A 458 5.44 -19.28 12.02
C LEU A 458 4.66 -18.52 10.92
N THR A 459 3.46 -18.02 11.22
CA THR A 459 2.57 -17.31 10.27
C THR A 459 2.33 -15.83 10.62
N PRO A 460 3.37 -15.03 10.91
CA PRO A 460 3.17 -13.62 11.18
C PRO A 460 2.65 -12.89 9.93
N GLY A 461 1.66 -12.01 10.12
CA GLY A 461 1.05 -11.24 9.03
C GLY A 461 0.12 -12.05 8.12
N PHE A 462 -0.11 -13.34 8.39
CA PHE A 462 -1.14 -14.11 7.67
C PHE A 462 -2.53 -13.62 8.08
N VAL A 463 -3.37 -13.38 7.08
CA VAL A 463 -4.77 -13.03 7.28
C VAL A 463 -5.64 -14.29 7.20
N GLY A 464 -6.91 -14.26 7.64
CA GLY A 464 -7.79 -15.43 7.62
C GLY A 464 -7.88 -16.15 6.26
N ALA A 465 -7.87 -15.41 5.15
CA ALA A 465 -7.81 -15.98 3.80
C ALA A 465 -6.48 -16.70 3.51
N ASP A 466 -5.36 -16.17 4.01
CA ASP A 466 -4.03 -16.80 3.85
C ASP A 466 -3.93 -18.08 4.69
N LEU A 467 -4.45 -18.06 5.92
CA LEU A 467 -4.51 -19.26 6.77
C LEU A 467 -5.40 -20.34 6.14
N MET A 468 -6.49 -19.93 5.49
CA MET A 468 -7.34 -20.85 4.71
C MET A 468 -6.60 -21.40 3.50
N ALA A 469 -5.84 -20.58 2.77
CA ALA A 469 -4.99 -21.03 1.68
C ALA A 469 -3.90 -22.00 2.17
N LEU A 470 -3.25 -21.69 3.30
CA LEU A 470 -2.27 -22.56 3.94
C LEU A 470 -2.85 -23.93 4.29
N CYS A 471 -4.04 -23.96 4.89
CA CYS A 471 -4.73 -25.23 5.20
C CYS A 471 -5.08 -26.02 3.93
N ARG A 472 -5.44 -25.33 2.84
CA ARG A 472 -5.73 -25.97 1.54
C ARG A 472 -4.46 -26.53 0.90
N GLU A 473 -3.37 -25.79 0.90
CA GLU A 473 -2.08 -26.25 0.37
C GLU A 473 -1.54 -27.43 1.18
N ALA A 474 -1.63 -27.38 2.53
CA ALA A 474 -1.28 -28.51 3.37
C ALA A 474 -2.15 -29.75 3.08
N ALA A 475 -3.45 -29.56 2.84
CA ALA A 475 -4.33 -30.65 2.43
C ALA A 475 -3.95 -31.22 1.05
N MET A 476 -3.57 -30.38 0.09
CA MET A 476 -3.09 -30.83 -1.22
C MET A 476 -1.73 -31.54 -1.14
N GLY A 477 -0.82 -31.06 -0.28
CA GLY A 477 0.43 -31.75 0.04
C GLY A 477 0.18 -33.14 0.62
N ALA A 478 -0.75 -33.26 1.57
CA ALA A 478 -1.14 -34.55 2.14
C ALA A 478 -1.75 -35.49 1.09
N VAL A 479 -2.61 -34.98 0.21
CA VAL A 479 -3.16 -35.75 -0.91
C VAL A 479 -2.03 -36.22 -1.83
N SER A 480 -1.11 -35.33 -2.22
CA SER A 480 0.03 -35.69 -3.07
C SER A 480 0.90 -36.76 -2.42
N ARG A 481 1.19 -36.65 -1.12
CA ARG A 481 1.98 -37.63 -0.36
C ARG A 481 1.32 -39.01 -0.34
N VAL A 482 0.02 -39.06 -0.05
CA VAL A 482 -0.73 -40.33 -0.01
C VAL A 482 -0.82 -40.97 -1.40
N LEU A 483 -1.03 -40.16 -2.43
CA LEU A 483 -1.02 -40.61 -3.81
C LEU A 483 0.33 -41.23 -4.20
N MET A 484 1.45 -40.58 -3.84
CA MET A 484 2.79 -41.13 -4.09
C MET A 484 3.05 -42.42 -3.29
N ALA A 485 2.62 -42.50 -2.03
CA ALA A 485 2.74 -43.72 -1.23
C ALA A 485 1.99 -44.91 -1.86
N TRP A 486 0.85 -44.67 -2.53
CA TRP A 486 0.13 -45.72 -3.26
C TRP A 486 0.86 -46.16 -4.54
N GLN A 487 1.59 -45.28 -5.21
CA GLN A 487 2.46 -45.65 -6.34
C GLN A 487 3.55 -46.64 -5.89
N GLU A 488 4.16 -46.40 -4.74
CA GLU A 488 5.19 -47.29 -4.16
C GLU A 488 4.60 -48.66 -3.77
N GLN A 489 3.41 -48.69 -3.19
CA GLN A 489 2.75 -49.95 -2.83
C GLN A 489 2.34 -50.79 -4.05
N GLN A 490 1.89 -50.16 -5.15
CA GLN A 490 1.55 -50.89 -6.38
C GLN A 490 2.77 -51.34 -7.19
N THR A 491 3.91 -50.65 -7.06
CA THR A 491 5.17 -51.12 -7.64
C THR A 491 5.81 -52.26 -6.83
N MET A 492 5.33 -52.50 -5.60
CA MET A 492 5.81 -53.52 -4.66
C MET A 492 4.76 -54.62 -4.42
N ASP A 493 4.45 -55.41 -5.44
CA ASP A 493 3.70 -56.69 -5.29
C ASP A 493 4.50 -57.87 -5.91
N PRO A 494 4.28 -59.13 -5.50
CA PRO A 494 5.29 -59.95 -4.85
C PRO A 494 5.68 -61.17 -5.71
N LYS A 495 6.87 -61.18 -6.32
CA LYS A 495 7.41 -62.38 -7.01
C LYS A 495 8.82 -62.79 -6.60
N THR A 496 9.34 -62.29 -5.49
CA THR A 496 10.68 -62.64 -5.02
C THR A 496 10.70 -63.04 -3.54
N ALA A 497 9.80 -63.94 -3.16
CA ALA A 497 9.95 -64.71 -1.92
C ALA A 497 10.36 -66.15 -2.27
N VAL A 498 11.67 -66.43 -2.25
CA VAL A 498 12.21 -67.78 -2.14
C VAL A 498 13.13 -67.85 -0.91
N SER A 499 12.87 -68.88 -0.12
CA SER A 499 13.27 -69.21 1.26
C SER A 499 14.78 -69.41 1.51
N PRO A 500 15.23 -69.53 2.79
CA PRO A 500 16.62 -69.37 3.25
C PRO A 500 17.41 -70.71 3.35
N PRO A 501 18.73 -70.66 3.65
CA PRO A 501 19.14 -71.19 4.97
C PRO A 501 20.34 -70.49 5.66
N GLY A 502 20.19 -70.30 6.99
CA GLY A 502 21.16 -70.55 8.07
C GLY A 502 22.56 -69.91 8.10
N ARG A 503 22.89 -69.13 9.14
CA ARG A 503 23.65 -69.54 10.36
C ARG A 503 23.88 -68.33 11.29
N GLY A 504 24.02 -68.59 12.58
CA GLY A 504 23.89 -67.63 13.68
C GLY A 504 24.94 -66.53 13.83
N ARG A 505 24.47 -65.43 14.46
CA ARG A 505 25.09 -64.48 15.41
C ARG A 505 26.49 -63.93 15.12
N GLU A 506 26.56 -62.60 15.02
CA GLU A 506 27.17 -61.68 16.01
C GLU A 506 26.85 -60.21 15.66
N TYR A 507 26.47 -59.41 16.66
CA TYR A 507 26.35 -57.94 16.55
C TYR A 507 27.72 -57.31 16.82
N PRO A 508 28.04 -56.16 16.21
CA PRO A 508 28.12 -54.98 17.06
C PRO A 508 27.49 -53.70 16.48
N MET A 509 27.09 -52.86 17.43
CA MET A 509 26.53 -51.52 17.32
C MET A 509 27.23 -50.58 16.32
N GLY A 510 26.41 -49.76 15.65
CA GLY A 510 26.82 -48.51 15.01
C GLY A 510 26.18 -48.32 13.64
N ALA A 511 24.94 -47.81 13.58
CA ALA A 511 24.34 -47.35 12.33
C ALA A 511 23.39 -46.19 12.61
N GLU A 512 23.61 -45.09 11.89
CA GLU A 512 22.79 -43.89 11.83
C GLU A 512 21.37 -44.18 11.31
N PRO A 513 20.35 -43.38 11.68
CA PRO A 513 19.13 -43.25 10.88
C PRO A 513 19.46 -42.26 9.73
N THR A 514 19.18 -42.43 8.45
CA THR A 514 18.07 -43.05 7.69
C THR A 514 18.51 -43.00 6.21
N PRO A 515 18.14 -43.95 5.33
CA PRO A 515 18.28 -43.73 3.90
C PRO A 515 17.14 -42.83 3.41
N GLU A 516 17.48 -41.71 2.79
CA GLU A 516 16.55 -40.86 2.03
C GLU A 516 15.82 -41.70 0.95
N PRO A 517 14.51 -41.49 0.73
CA PRO A 517 13.79 -42.21 -0.33
C PRO A 517 14.33 -41.80 -1.72
N PRO A 518 14.34 -42.71 -2.70
CA PRO A 518 14.89 -42.44 -4.02
C PRO A 518 14.05 -41.38 -4.72
N ALA A 519 14.68 -40.30 -5.18
CA ALA A 519 14.02 -39.25 -5.95
C ALA A 519 13.37 -39.83 -7.21
N CYS A 520 12.03 -39.92 -7.22
CA CYS A 520 11.27 -40.24 -8.42
C CYS A 520 11.48 -39.12 -9.45
N SER A 521 11.66 -39.45 -10.73
CA SER A 521 11.85 -38.41 -11.74
C SER A 521 10.51 -37.70 -11.99
N VAL A 522 10.52 -36.37 -12.16
CA VAL A 522 9.30 -35.55 -12.40
C VAL A 522 8.45 -36.08 -13.57
N GLN A 523 9.07 -36.78 -14.52
CA GLN A 523 8.39 -37.40 -15.66
C GLN A 523 7.60 -38.66 -15.29
N ASP A 524 8.01 -39.40 -14.27
CA ASP A 524 7.35 -40.62 -13.80
C ASP A 524 6.13 -40.28 -12.93
N GLU A 525 6.23 -39.24 -12.09
CA GLU A 525 5.11 -38.67 -11.33
C GLU A 525 3.98 -38.19 -12.26
N LEU A 526 4.32 -37.46 -13.32
CA LEU A 526 3.33 -36.93 -14.26
C LEU A 526 2.58 -38.03 -15.01
N LYS A 527 3.28 -39.09 -15.44
CA LYS A 527 2.65 -40.22 -16.14
C LYS A 527 1.65 -40.93 -15.24
N TRP A 528 2.01 -41.16 -13.98
CA TRP A 528 1.14 -41.83 -13.01
C TRP A 528 -0.08 -40.98 -12.65
N LEU A 529 0.08 -39.67 -12.46
CA LEU A 529 -1.05 -38.75 -12.25
C LEU A 529 -2.03 -38.74 -13.43
N LEU A 530 -1.51 -38.82 -14.67
CA LEU A 530 -2.34 -38.92 -15.87
C LEU A 530 -3.08 -40.28 -15.96
N GLU A 531 -2.48 -41.35 -15.48
CA GLU A 531 -3.13 -42.67 -15.35
C GLU A 531 -4.28 -42.60 -14.32
N LEU A 532 -4.03 -42.00 -13.15
CA LEU A 532 -5.01 -41.82 -12.08
C LEU A 532 -6.20 -40.95 -12.51
N LEU A 533 -5.95 -39.89 -13.28
CA LEU A 533 -7.01 -39.04 -13.85
C LEU A 533 -7.87 -39.76 -14.89
N ARG A 534 -7.36 -40.82 -15.52
CA ARG A 534 -8.09 -41.63 -16.50
C ARG A 534 -8.90 -42.75 -15.83
N SER A 535 -8.45 -43.27 -14.69
CA SER A 535 -9.22 -44.24 -13.90
C SER A 535 -10.41 -43.56 -13.20
N GLN A 536 -11.60 -44.17 -13.27
CA GLN A 536 -12.83 -43.64 -12.67
C GLN A 536 -13.24 -44.36 -11.36
N ASP A 537 -12.41 -45.28 -10.87
CA ASP A 537 -12.77 -46.10 -9.72
C ASP A 537 -12.63 -45.31 -8.39
N PRO A 538 -13.66 -45.28 -7.54
CA PRO A 538 -13.58 -44.63 -6.24
C PRO A 538 -12.62 -45.41 -5.32
N LEU A 539 -11.83 -44.67 -4.55
CA LEU A 539 -10.87 -45.20 -3.59
C LEU A 539 -11.58 -45.98 -2.46
N SER A 540 -10.99 -47.08 -2.02
CA SER A 540 -11.57 -47.92 -0.95
C SER A 540 -11.53 -47.24 0.43
N GLU A 541 -12.46 -47.60 1.33
CA GLU A 541 -12.55 -47.00 2.67
C GLU A 541 -11.30 -47.25 3.53
N GLU A 542 -10.59 -48.36 3.33
CA GLU A 542 -9.34 -48.69 4.02
C GLU A 542 -8.21 -47.75 3.58
N GLN A 543 -8.15 -47.41 2.29
CA GLN A 543 -7.20 -46.44 1.73
C GLN A 543 -7.47 -45.02 2.24
N LEU A 544 -8.73 -44.67 2.51
CA LEU A 544 -9.15 -43.36 3.03
C LEU A 544 -8.92 -43.20 4.54
N GLN A 545 -8.80 -44.30 5.30
CA GLN A 545 -8.59 -44.24 6.75
C GLN A 545 -7.18 -43.76 7.15
N GLY A 546 -6.17 -43.98 6.31
CA GLY A 546 -4.81 -43.49 6.52
C GLY A 546 -4.59 -42.02 6.18
N LEU A 547 -5.62 -41.33 5.66
CA LEU A 547 -5.49 -39.98 5.11
C LEU A 547 -5.60 -38.94 6.24
N CYS A 548 -4.44 -38.51 6.75
CA CYS A 548 -4.30 -37.44 7.73
C CYS A 548 -3.29 -36.39 7.23
N ILE A 549 -3.53 -35.12 7.59
CA ILE A 549 -2.60 -34.03 7.29
C ILE A 549 -1.56 -33.98 8.40
N GLU A 550 -0.29 -34.06 8.06
CA GLU A 550 0.83 -34.06 9.01
C GLU A 550 1.45 -32.67 9.18
N TRP A 551 2.31 -32.51 10.19
CA TRP A 551 3.05 -31.27 10.41
C TRP A 551 3.94 -30.90 9.23
N ASP A 552 4.59 -31.89 8.62
CA ASP A 552 5.51 -31.67 7.50
C ASP A 552 4.79 -31.10 6.27
N ASP A 553 3.54 -31.51 6.03
CA ASP A 553 2.68 -30.96 4.97
C ASP A 553 2.45 -29.44 5.18
N PHE A 554 2.28 -28.98 6.43
CA PHE A 554 2.19 -27.55 6.75
C PHE A 554 3.53 -26.83 6.57
N THR A 555 4.66 -27.46 6.91
CA THR A 555 5.97 -26.84 6.71
C THR A 555 6.30 -26.63 5.23
N ALA A 556 5.93 -27.59 4.37
CA ALA A 556 6.05 -27.46 2.92
C ALA A 556 5.13 -26.35 2.39
N ALA A 557 3.89 -26.28 2.89
CA ALA A 557 2.92 -25.26 2.50
C ALA A 557 3.33 -23.83 2.91
N LEU A 558 4.03 -23.65 4.03
CA LEU A 558 4.56 -22.35 4.44
C LEU A 558 5.58 -21.77 3.44
N ALA A 559 6.29 -22.63 2.71
CA ALA A 559 7.24 -22.20 1.68
C ALA A 559 6.55 -21.74 0.39
N SER A 560 5.38 -22.30 0.06
CA SER A 560 4.62 -21.95 -1.15
C SER A 560 3.65 -20.78 -0.95
N VAL A 561 3.05 -20.66 0.24
CA VAL A 561 2.02 -19.65 0.52
C VAL A 561 2.65 -18.32 0.94
N GLN A 562 2.58 -17.33 0.07
CA GLN A 562 2.95 -15.96 0.40
C GLN A 562 1.80 -15.24 1.14
N PRO A 563 2.03 -14.60 2.30
CA PRO A 563 1.01 -13.85 3.02
C PRO A 563 0.51 -12.65 2.20
N SER A 564 -0.80 -12.41 2.23
CA SER A 564 -1.45 -11.29 1.55
C SER A 564 -0.96 -9.95 2.10
N ALA A 565 -0.64 -9.88 3.39
CA ALA A 565 -0.03 -8.70 4.00
C ALA A 565 1.26 -8.29 3.25
N LYS A 566 2.15 -9.23 2.92
CA LYS A 566 3.40 -8.92 2.20
C LYS A 566 3.14 -8.40 0.78
N ARG A 567 2.09 -8.87 0.09
CA ARG A 567 1.74 -8.43 -1.28
C ARG A 567 1.28 -6.97 -1.32
N GLU A 568 0.57 -6.52 -0.29
CA GLU A 568 0.07 -5.15 -0.20
C GLU A 568 1.06 -4.18 0.46
N GLY A 569 2.31 -4.62 0.70
CA GLY A 569 3.32 -3.86 1.43
C GLY A 569 2.98 -3.67 2.92
N PHE A 570 2.15 -4.56 3.47
CA PHE A 570 1.90 -4.62 4.90
C PHE A 570 3.00 -5.38 5.64
N VAL A 571 2.97 -5.08 6.92
CA VAL A 571 3.78 -5.55 8.03
C VAL A 571 4.22 -7.01 7.92
N THR A 572 5.52 -7.25 8.09
CA THR A 572 6.05 -8.60 8.34
C THR A 572 6.97 -8.57 9.55
N VAL A 573 6.87 -9.55 10.45
CA VAL A 573 7.88 -9.75 11.48
C VAL A 573 9.22 -10.05 10.77
N PRO A 574 10.27 -9.26 11.00
CA PRO A 574 11.55 -9.47 10.34
C PRO A 574 12.26 -10.69 10.93
N ASN A 575 13.01 -11.42 10.09
CA ASN A 575 13.70 -12.65 10.53
C ASN A 575 15.00 -12.41 11.32
N VAL A 576 15.36 -11.15 11.60
CA VAL A 576 16.61 -10.80 12.27
C VAL A 576 16.43 -10.96 13.77
N THR A 577 17.31 -11.70 14.43
CA THR A 577 17.31 -11.88 15.88
C THR A 577 18.43 -11.09 16.54
N TRP A 578 18.40 -10.92 17.87
CA TRP A 578 19.51 -10.33 18.61
C TRP A 578 20.81 -11.14 18.50
N ALA A 579 20.72 -12.45 18.23
CA ALA A 579 21.89 -13.27 17.97
C ALA A 579 22.61 -12.90 16.67
N ASP A 580 21.93 -12.22 15.75
CA ASP A 580 22.50 -11.74 14.48
C ASP A 580 23.10 -10.32 14.60
N ILE A 581 22.99 -9.67 15.76
CA ILE A 581 23.57 -8.35 16.03
C ILE A 581 24.70 -8.50 17.05
N GLY A 582 25.93 -8.23 16.60
CA GLY A 582 27.07 -8.15 17.50
C GLY A 582 27.17 -6.77 18.15
N ALA A 583 27.29 -6.75 19.49
CA ALA A 583 27.48 -5.56 20.32
C ALA A 583 26.25 -4.65 20.52
N LEU A 584 26.47 -3.46 21.11
CA LEU A 584 25.47 -2.43 21.44
C LEU A 584 24.48 -2.81 22.57
N GLU A 585 24.97 -3.44 23.65
CA GLU A 585 24.11 -3.87 24.77
C GLU A 585 23.39 -2.70 25.44
N ASP A 586 24.06 -1.55 25.60
CA ASP A 586 23.46 -0.35 26.20
C ASP A 586 22.22 0.12 25.40
N ILE A 587 22.35 0.18 24.07
CA ILE A 587 21.26 0.62 23.18
C ILE A 587 20.14 -0.44 23.16
N ARG A 588 20.51 -1.72 23.25
CA ARG A 588 19.55 -2.82 23.33
C ARG A 588 18.69 -2.71 24.58
N GLU A 589 19.28 -2.54 25.76
CA GLU A 589 18.55 -2.39 27.02
C GLU A 589 17.57 -1.20 26.96
N GLU A 590 18.00 -0.08 26.38
CA GLU A 590 17.16 1.11 26.21
C GLU A 590 15.98 0.87 25.26
N LEU A 591 16.19 0.17 24.13
CA LEU A 591 15.13 -0.16 23.18
C LEU A 591 14.15 -1.20 23.74
N THR A 592 14.65 -2.18 24.47
CA THR A 592 13.83 -3.15 25.20
C THR A 592 12.95 -2.44 26.22
N MET A 593 13.50 -1.50 26.99
CA MET A 593 12.71 -0.70 27.94
C MET A 593 11.71 0.24 27.23
N ALA A 594 12.04 0.78 26.06
CA ALA A 594 11.16 1.69 25.32
C ALA A 594 9.99 0.99 24.62
N ILE A 595 10.20 -0.20 24.05
CA ILE A 595 9.21 -0.88 23.20
C ILE A 595 8.65 -2.14 23.87
N LEU A 596 9.50 -3.01 24.42
CA LEU A 596 9.07 -4.32 24.94
C LEU A 596 8.33 -4.18 26.27
N ALA A 597 8.81 -3.32 27.18
CA ALA A 597 8.20 -3.17 28.51
C ALA A 597 6.75 -2.66 28.47
N PRO A 598 6.39 -1.63 27.65
CA PRO A 598 5.00 -1.20 27.50
C PRO A 598 4.08 -2.26 26.91
N VAL A 599 4.59 -3.10 26.00
CA VAL A 599 3.80 -4.14 25.32
C VAL A 599 3.53 -5.32 26.24
N ARG A 600 4.53 -5.78 27.00
CA ARG A 600 4.35 -6.92 27.91
C ARG A 600 3.49 -6.58 29.12
N ASN A 601 3.67 -5.38 29.70
CA ASN A 601 3.05 -5.01 30.98
C ASN A 601 2.27 -3.67 30.91
N PRO A 602 1.23 -3.53 30.08
CA PRO A 602 0.50 -2.27 29.92
C PRO A 602 -0.19 -1.79 31.22
N ASP A 603 -0.64 -2.73 32.07
CA ASP A 603 -1.31 -2.40 33.33
C ASP A 603 -0.37 -1.79 34.35
N GLN A 604 0.92 -2.18 34.35
CA GLN A 604 1.93 -1.59 35.23
C GLN A 604 2.23 -0.15 34.84
N PHE A 605 2.32 0.16 33.55
CA PHE A 605 2.46 1.53 33.05
C PHE A 605 1.25 2.39 33.42
N ARG A 606 0.03 1.84 33.28
CA ARG A 606 -1.20 2.54 33.68
C ARG A 606 -1.25 2.80 35.19
N ALA A 607 -0.83 1.83 36.01
CA ALA A 607 -0.78 1.98 37.47
C ALA A 607 0.21 3.06 37.92
N LEU A 608 1.33 3.20 37.21
CA LEU A 608 2.33 4.24 37.47
C LEU A 608 1.98 5.60 36.85
N GLY A 609 0.95 5.68 36.01
CA GLY A 609 0.59 6.90 35.28
C GLY A 609 1.64 7.33 34.27
N LEU A 610 2.50 6.41 33.82
CA LEU A 610 3.52 6.70 32.82
C LEU A 610 2.88 6.73 31.43
N GLU A 611 3.09 7.83 30.71
CA GLU A 611 2.78 7.88 29.28
C GLU A 611 3.74 6.95 28.54
N THR A 612 3.22 6.14 27.63
CA THR A 612 4.07 5.30 26.78
C THR A 612 4.96 6.18 25.91
N PRO A 613 6.26 5.87 25.78
CA PRO A 613 7.17 6.71 24.99
C PRO A 613 6.68 6.85 23.55
N ALA A 614 6.60 8.09 23.07
CA ALA A 614 5.95 8.42 21.80
C ALA A 614 6.74 7.98 20.55
N GLY A 615 8.07 7.89 20.66
CA GLY A 615 8.94 7.45 19.57
C GLY A 615 10.43 7.56 19.88
N VAL A 616 11.22 6.77 19.16
CA VAL A 616 12.67 6.67 19.31
C VAL A 616 13.36 7.01 17.98
N LEU A 617 14.41 7.84 18.01
CA LEU A 617 15.25 8.16 16.86
C LEU A 617 16.63 7.51 17.01
N LEU A 618 16.98 6.63 16.08
CA LEU A 618 18.32 6.07 15.91
C LEU A 618 19.14 7.00 15.02
N ALA A 619 20.17 7.64 15.58
CA ALA A 619 21.08 8.53 14.86
C ALA A 619 22.48 7.95 14.84
N GLY A 620 23.22 8.11 13.74
CA GLY A 620 24.63 7.70 13.70
C GLY A 620 25.13 7.49 12.28
N PRO A 621 26.43 7.23 12.10
CA PRO A 621 27.02 7.00 10.78
C PRO A 621 26.34 5.87 9.98
N PRO A 622 26.41 5.94 8.64
CA PRO A 622 25.91 4.87 7.78
C PRO A 622 26.67 3.55 8.04
N GLY A 623 26.02 2.41 7.80
CA GLY A 623 26.66 1.10 7.92
C GLY A 623 26.84 0.57 9.35
N CYS A 624 26.33 1.26 10.39
CA CYS A 624 26.41 0.81 11.78
C CYS A 624 25.19 0.00 12.26
N GLY A 625 24.38 -0.53 11.33
CA GLY A 625 23.33 -1.49 11.68
C GLY A 625 22.03 -0.92 12.26
N LYS A 626 21.75 0.39 12.15
CA LYS A 626 20.48 1.00 12.62
C LYS A 626 19.23 0.26 12.12
N THR A 627 19.18 -0.07 10.84
CA THR A 627 18.08 -0.83 10.23
C THR A 627 18.02 -2.29 10.73
N LEU A 628 19.16 -2.89 11.10
CA LEU A 628 19.21 -4.24 11.68
C LEU A 628 18.70 -4.23 13.11
N LEU A 629 19.11 -3.25 13.91
CA LEU A 629 18.66 -3.02 15.29
C LEU A 629 17.13 -2.89 15.35
N ALA A 630 16.56 -2.04 14.49
CA ALA A 630 15.11 -1.88 14.38
C ALA A 630 14.38 -3.19 14.09
N LYS A 631 14.95 -4.02 13.21
CA LYS A 631 14.39 -5.33 12.87
C LYS A 631 14.49 -6.31 14.04
N ALA A 632 15.63 -6.39 14.72
CA ALA A 632 15.80 -7.30 15.86
C ALA A 632 14.85 -6.97 17.02
N VAL A 633 14.67 -5.69 17.35
CA VAL A 633 13.72 -5.25 18.40
C VAL A 633 12.29 -5.67 18.05
N ALA A 634 11.90 -5.50 16.78
CA ALA A 634 10.55 -5.85 16.35
C ALA A 634 10.30 -7.37 16.38
N ASN A 635 11.32 -8.16 16.00
CA ASN A 635 11.25 -9.62 16.05
C ASN A 635 11.19 -10.15 17.49
N GLU A 636 12.04 -9.66 18.39
CA GLU A 636 12.02 -10.07 19.81
C GLU A 636 10.70 -9.71 20.49
N SER A 637 10.11 -8.58 20.10
CA SER A 637 8.82 -8.15 20.62
C SER A 637 7.64 -8.93 20.04
N GLY A 638 7.85 -9.73 18.97
CA GLY A 638 6.77 -10.38 18.22
C GLY A 638 5.80 -9.38 17.60
N LEU A 639 6.23 -8.12 17.44
CA LEU A 639 5.37 -7.04 16.99
C LEU A 639 5.36 -6.96 15.48
N ASN A 640 4.23 -6.49 14.97
CA ASN A 640 4.07 -6.13 13.59
C ASN A 640 5.07 -5.02 13.20
N PHE A 641 6.05 -5.29 12.34
CA PHE A 641 7.01 -4.31 11.82
C PHE A 641 6.65 -3.72 10.44
N ILE A 642 6.44 -2.40 10.37
CA ILE A 642 6.25 -1.65 9.12
C ILE A 642 7.52 -0.87 8.81
N SER A 643 8.29 -1.29 7.80
CA SER A 643 9.42 -0.49 7.32
C SER A 643 8.98 0.44 6.19
N VAL A 644 9.27 1.73 6.34
CA VAL A 644 9.06 2.74 5.30
C VAL A 644 10.38 3.45 5.04
N LYS A 645 10.82 3.47 3.79
CA LYS A 645 12.00 4.24 3.39
C LYS A 645 11.60 5.68 3.10
N GLY A 646 12.38 6.65 3.58
CA GLY A 646 12.13 8.07 3.39
C GLY A 646 11.83 8.44 1.93
N PRO A 647 12.69 8.07 0.97
CA PRO A 647 12.45 8.34 -0.45
C PRO A 647 11.19 7.71 -1.05
N GLU A 648 10.68 6.61 -0.49
CA GLU A 648 9.51 5.88 -1.01
C GLU A 648 8.20 6.67 -0.84
N LEU A 649 8.13 7.54 0.17
CA LEU A 649 6.98 8.39 0.42
C LEU A 649 7.03 9.72 -0.35
N LEU A 650 8.15 10.04 -1.02
CA LEU A 650 8.34 11.28 -1.76
C LEU A 650 7.98 11.09 -3.23
N ASN A 651 6.75 11.46 -3.58
CA ASN A 651 6.34 11.61 -4.98
C ASN A 651 6.38 13.07 -5.43
N MET A 652 6.61 13.27 -6.74
CA MET A 652 6.55 14.61 -7.37
C MET A 652 5.11 15.15 -7.47
N TYR A 653 4.11 14.26 -7.42
CA TYR A 653 2.71 14.62 -7.53
C TYR A 653 2.21 15.23 -6.22
N VAL A 654 1.67 16.44 -6.33
CA VAL A 654 1.18 17.22 -5.18
C VAL A 654 0.09 16.45 -4.43
N GLY A 655 0.27 16.27 -3.13
CA GLY A 655 -0.71 15.64 -2.23
C GLY A 655 -0.66 14.10 -2.17
N GLU A 656 0.04 13.43 -3.09
CA GLU A 656 0.21 11.97 -3.00
C GLU A 656 1.08 11.57 -1.80
N SER A 657 2.18 12.29 -1.59
CA SER A 657 3.10 12.05 -0.48
C SER A 657 2.43 12.23 0.89
N GLU A 658 1.57 13.25 1.05
CA GLU A 658 0.78 13.47 2.27
C GLU A 658 -0.22 12.34 2.52
N ARG A 659 -0.90 11.90 1.46
CA ARG A 659 -1.84 10.76 1.51
C ARG A 659 -1.10 9.47 1.86
N ALA A 660 0.10 9.26 1.33
CA ALA A 660 0.92 8.09 1.62
C ALA A 660 1.31 8.03 3.11
N VAL A 661 1.72 9.17 3.71
CA VAL A 661 1.98 9.26 5.15
C VAL A 661 0.73 8.88 5.96
N ARG A 662 -0.43 9.46 5.66
CA ARG A 662 -1.71 9.10 6.34
C ARG A 662 -2.01 7.61 6.22
N GLN A 663 -1.80 7.05 5.03
CA GLN A 663 -2.04 5.64 4.77
C GLN A 663 -1.11 4.74 5.59
N VAL A 664 0.16 5.11 5.78
CA VAL A 664 1.10 4.37 6.65
C VAL A 664 0.59 4.33 8.09
N PHE A 665 0.19 5.48 8.66
CA PHE A 665 -0.33 5.52 10.04
C PHE A 665 -1.69 4.82 10.18
N GLN A 666 -2.55 4.88 9.17
CA GLN A 666 -3.79 4.11 9.15
C GLN A 666 -3.55 2.59 9.08
N ARG A 667 -2.58 2.16 8.26
CA ARG A 667 -2.14 0.76 8.18
C ARG A 667 -1.59 0.29 9.52
N ALA A 668 -0.77 1.10 10.17
CA ALA A 668 -0.25 0.82 11.50
C ALA A 668 -1.35 0.66 12.54
N ARG A 669 -2.34 1.57 12.57
CA ARG A 669 -3.50 1.46 13.47
C ARG A 669 -4.33 0.19 13.24
N SER A 670 -4.46 -0.24 11.98
CA SER A 670 -5.18 -1.47 11.62
C SER A 670 -4.39 -2.75 11.95
N SER A 671 -3.09 -2.61 12.24
CA SER A 671 -2.17 -3.71 12.51
C SER A 671 -1.61 -3.63 13.94
N ALA A 672 -2.23 -2.83 14.82
CA ALA A 672 -1.81 -2.69 16.20
C ALA A 672 -2.00 -4.03 16.95
N PRO A 673 -1.02 -4.46 17.78
CA PRO A 673 0.18 -3.74 18.20
C PRO A 673 1.31 -3.78 17.14
N CYS A 674 1.90 -2.63 16.80
CA CYS A 674 2.92 -2.53 15.74
C CYS A 674 4.01 -1.49 15.99
N VAL A 675 5.14 -1.65 15.30
CA VAL A 675 6.27 -0.73 15.23
C VAL A 675 6.37 -0.18 13.80
N ILE A 676 6.29 1.14 13.65
CA ILE A 676 6.57 1.85 12.40
C ILE A 676 8.04 2.25 12.40
N PHE A 677 8.81 1.76 11.43
CA PHE A 677 10.20 2.11 11.22
C PHE A 677 10.37 3.02 10.00
N PHE A 678 10.71 4.28 10.24
CA PHE A 678 11.09 5.24 9.20
C PHE A 678 12.60 5.19 8.99
N ASP A 679 13.05 4.59 7.90
CA ASP A 679 14.46 4.64 7.49
C ASP A 679 14.74 5.91 6.68
N GLU A 680 15.92 6.51 6.85
CA GLU A 680 16.29 7.77 6.18
C GLU A 680 15.24 8.88 6.36
N VAL A 681 14.78 9.09 7.60
CA VAL A 681 13.75 10.10 7.92
C VAL A 681 14.19 11.53 7.55
N ASP A 682 15.50 11.77 7.46
CA ASP A 682 16.09 13.02 6.99
C ASP A 682 15.73 13.36 5.54
N ALA A 683 15.45 12.37 4.69
CA ALA A 683 14.94 12.62 3.35
C ALA A 683 13.52 13.21 3.37
N LEU A 684 12.67 12.76 4.30
CA LEU A 684 11.29 13.21 4.43
C LEU A 684 11.17 14.55 5.13
N CYS A 685 12.07 14.81 6.09
CA CYS A 685 11.94 15.93 7.00
C CYS A 685 13.22 16.77 7.09
N PRO A 686 13.62 17.40 5.97
CA PRO A 686 14.71 18.34 5.98
C PRO A 686 14.36 19.56 6.84
N ARG A 687 15.39 20.24 7.36
CA ARG A 687 15.26 21.52 8.06
C ARG A 687 14.57 22.52 7.14
N ARG A 688 13.48 23.11 7.63
CA ARG A 688 12.72 24.17 6.94
C ARG A 688 13.65 25.32 6.55
N SER A 689 14.09 25.31 5.31
CA SER A 689 14.87 26.38 4.71
C SER A 689 13.98 27.18 3.75
N ASP A 690 14.23 28.49 3.62
CA ASP A 690 13.39 29.43 2.87
C ASP A 690 13.35 29.17 1.33
N ARG A 691 14.08 28.14 0.85
CA ARG A 691 14.22 27.78 -0.57
C ARG A 691 13.55 26.46 -0.96
N GLU A 692 12.87 25.79 -0.04
CA GLU A 692 12.31 24.46 -0.33
C GLU A 692 10.97 24.47 -1.07
N THR A 693 10.75 23.42 -1.86
CA THR A 693 9.50 23.18 -2.57
C THR A 693 8.39 22.95 -1.55
N GLY A 694 7.27 23.68 -1.66
CA GLY A 694 6.17 23.57 -0.69
C GLY A 694 5.57 22.16 -0.50
N ALA A 695 5.96 21.17 -1.31
CA ALA A 695 5.59 19.76 -1.14
C ALA A 695 6.27 19.12 0.09
N SER A 696 7.58 19.33 0.33
CA SER A 696 8.29 18.74 1.48
C SER A 696 7.69 19.26 2.80
N VAL A 697 7.51 20.57 2.89
CA VAL A 697 6.95 21.24 4.08
C VAL A 697 5.57 20.69 4.45
N ARG A 698 4.71 20.41 3.45
CA ARG A 698 3.39 19.84 3.72
C ARG A 698 3.48 18.39 4.21
N VAL A 699 4.38 17.59 3.64
CA VAL A 699 4.64 16.22 4.11
C VAL A 699 5.12 16.22 5.56
N VAL A 700 6.05 17.12 5.91
CA VAL A 700 6.52 17.28 7.30
C VAL A 700 5.36 17.65 8.22
N ASN A 701 4.56 18.66 7.87
CA ASN A 701 3.41 19.05 8.69
C ASN A 701 2.39 17.92 8.83
N GLN A 702 2.19 17.12 7.79
CA GLN A 702 1.32 15.95 7.86
C GLN A 702 1.90 14.89 8.80
N LEU A 703 3.20 14.60 8.71
CA LEU A 703 3.87 13.67 9.63
C LEU A 703 3.74 14.15 11.08
N LEU A 704 3.97 15.43 11.34
CA LEU A 704 3.81 16.02 12.68
C LEU A 704 2.37 15.89 13.21
N THR A 705 1.38 16.10 12.34
CA THR A 705 -0.04 15.95 12.70
C THR A 705 -0.37 14.50 13.06
N GLU A 706 0.14 13.53 12.31
CA GLU A 706 -0.02 12.11 12.65
C GLU A 706 0.72 11.76 13.95
N MET A 707 1.90 12.36 14.17
CA MET A 707 2.73 12.22 15.39
C MET A 707 2.06 12.73 16.66
N ASP A 708 1.42 13.89 16.60
CA ASP A 708 0.77 14.53 17.75
C ASP A 708 -0.62 13.95 18.07
N GLY A 709 -1.19 13.10 17.20
CA GLY A 709 -2.49 12.42 17.41
C GLY A 709 -2.47 11.35 18.51
N LEU A 710 -1.80 11.65 19.63
CA LEU A 710 -1.37 10.76 20.72
C LEU A 710 -2.53 10.06 21.43
N GLU A 711 -3.73 10.64 21.48
CA GLU A 711 -4.90 10.01 22.10
C GLU A 711 -5.43 8.78 21.32
N ALA A 712 -5.06 8.62 20.04
CA ALA A 712 -5.53 7.54 19.17
C ALA A 712 -4.56 6.35 19.06
N ARG A 713 -3.42 6.36 19.75
CA ARG A 713 -2.33 5.38 19.56
C ARG A 713 -2.34 4.30 20.63
N GLN A 714 -3.32 3.41 20.56
CA GLN A 714 -3.25 2.20 21.37
C GLN A 714 -2.19 1.27 20.76
N GLN A 715 -1.01 1.20 21.38
CA GLN A 715 0.07 0.25 21.07
C GLN A 715 0.73 0.38 19.67
N VAL A 716 0.88 1.61 19.17
CA VAL A 716 1.66 1.90 17.96
C VAL A 716 2.93 2.64 18.34
N PHE A 717 4.08 2.02 18.09
CA PHE A 717 5.40 2.58 18.41
C PHE A 717 6.07 3.13 17.15
N ILE A 718 6.79 4.24 17.29
CA ILE A 718 7.53 4.86 16.18
C ILE A 718 9.01 4.74 16.44
N LEU A 719 9.72 4.19 15.46
CA LEU A 719 11.17 4.14 15.40
C LEU A 719 11.60 4.85 14.12
N ALA A 720 12.56 5.76 14.20
CA ALA A 720 13.11 6.43 13.03
C ALA A 720 14.62 6.21 12.99
N ALA A 721 15.21 6.11 11.81
CA ALA A 721 16.66 6.08 11.62
C ALA A 721 17.10 7.23 10.73
N THR A 722 18.24 7.83 11.09
CA THR A 722 18.89 8.85 10.28
C THR A 722 20.40 8.69 10.30
N ASN A 723 21.03 9.00 9.17
CA ASN A 723 22.47 9.16 9.10
C ASN A 723 22.90 10.58 9.48
N ARG A 724 21.99 11.56 9.35
CA ARG A 724 22.26 12.99 9.45
C ARG A 724 21.23 13.68 10.32
N PRO A 725 21.34 13.59 11.66
CA PRO A 725 20.44 14.28 12.57
C PRO A 725 20.60 15.80 12.51
N ASP A 726 21.70 16.32 11.95
CA ASP A 726 21.93 17.75 11.72
C ASP A 726 20.95 18.37 10.72
N ILE A 727 20.44 17.60 9.75
CA ILE A 727 19.54 18.13 8.71
C ILE A 727 18.06 17.91 9.01
N ILE A 728 17.71 17.27 10.12
CA ILE A 728 16.32 17.01 10.51
C ILE A 728 15.65 18.27 11.04
N ASP A 729 14.36 18.47 10.73
CA ASP A 729 13.53 19.50 11.33
C ASP A 729 13.46 19.33 12.87
N PRO A 730 13.95 20.31 13.67
CA PRO A 730 13.91 20.24 15.13
C PRO A 730 12.49 20.12 15.70
N ALA A 731 11.45 20.39 14.91
CA ALA A 731 10.07 20.12 15.32
C ALA A 731 9.84 18.63 15.64
N ILE A 732 10.49 17.70 14.94
CA ILE A 732 10.27 16.26 15.12
C ILE A 732 10.89 15.74 16.43
N LEU A 733 11.98 16.37 16.87
CA LEU A 733 12.71 16.04 18.09
C LEU A 733 12.05 16.56 19.38
N ARG A 734 10.88 17.21 19.28
CA ARG A 734 10.19 17.73 20.46
C ARG A 734 9.57 16.60 21.30
N PRO A 735 9.52 16.76 22.63
CA PRO A 735 8.84 15.81 23.50
C PRO A 735 7.41 15.54 23.05
N GLY A 736 6.97 14.28 23.13
CA GLY A 736 5.70 13.80 22.59
C GLY A 736 5.76 13.30 21.12
N ARG A 737 6.92 13.42 20.46
CA ARG A 737 7.16 12.92 19.10
C ARG A 737 8.30 11.89 19.08
N LEU A 738 9.49 12.25 18.60
CA LEU A 738 10.71 11.46 18.80
C LEU A 738 11.40 11.93 20.07
N ASP A 739 10.86 11.50 21.21
CA ASP A 739 11.30 11.94 22.54
C ASP A 739 12.69 11.44 22.91
N LYS A 740 13.03 10.19 22.52
CA LYS A 740 14.33 9.59 22.80
C LYS A 740 15.20 9.53 21.56
N THR A 741 16.42 10.06 21.63
CA THR A 741 17.44 9.96 20.58
C THR A 741 18.55 9.01 21.03
N LEU A 742 18.75 7.92 20.30
CA LEU A 742 19.79 6.93 20.56
C LEU A 742 20.89 7.07 19.53
N PHE A 743 22.13 7.26 19.98
CA PHE A 743 23.27 7.43 19.10
C PHE A 743 24.00 6.08 18.88
N VAL A 744 23.96 5.58 17.66
CA VAL A 744 24.66 4.35 17.22
C VAL A 744 26.01 4.76 16.63
N GLY A 745 27.06 4.72 17.45
CA GLY A 745 28.42 5.11 17.08
C GLY A 745 29.20 4.07 16.27
N LEU A 746 30.45 4.41 15.96
CA LEU A 746 31.43 3.47 15.41
C LEU A 746 31.80 2.41 16.46
N PRO A 747 31.98 1.14 16.06
CA PRO A 747 32.25 0.06 17.00
C PRO A 747 33.69 0.15 17.57
N PRO A 748 33.88 0.15 18.91
CA PRO A 748 35.19 -0.04 19.54
C PRO A 748 35.77 -1.44 19.23
N PRO A 749 37.07 -1.69 19.50
CA PRO A 749 37.70 -2.98 19.19
C PRO A 749 36.99 -4.21 19.80
N ALA A 750 36.44 -4.07 21.00
CA ALA A 750 35.65 -5.14 21.63
C ALA A 750 34.37 -5.45 20.84
N ASP A 751 33.67 -4.41 20.40
CA ASP A 751 32.44 -4.52 19.62
C ASP A 751 32.71 -5.05 18.21
N ARG A 752 33.81 -4.62 17.57
CA ARG A 752 34.24 -5.15 16.27
C ARG A 752 34.48 -6.65 16.32
N LEU A 753 35.08 -7.15 17.40
CA LEU A 753 35.25 -8.58 17.63
C LEU A 753 33.90 -9.29 17.74
N ALA A 754 32.95 -8.74 18.51
CA ALA A 754 31.62 -9.31 18.64
C ALA A 754 30.88 -9.33 17.29
N ILE A 755 30.98 -8.26 16.52
CA ILE A 755 30.43 -8.15 15.16
C ILE A 755 31.05 -9.19 14.23
N LEU A 756 32.38 -9.34 14.21
CA LEU A 756 33.07 -10.34 13.39
C LEU A 756 32.68 -11.78 13.76
N LYS A 757 32.55 -12.08 15.05
CA LYS A 757 32.05 -13.37 15.54
C LYS A 757 30.63 -13.65 15.08
N THR A 758 29.78 -12.64 15.12
CA THR A 758 28.38 -12.72 14.69
C THR A 758 28.26 -12.93 13.18
N ILE A 759 28.97 -12.11 12.38
CA ILE A 759 29.00 -12.21 10.91
C ILE A 759 29.50 -13.58 10.45
N THR A 760 30.56 -14.09 11.08
CA THR A 760 31.16 -15.39 10.73
C THR A 760 30.46 -16.59 11.36
N LYS A 761 29.45 -16.36 12.22
CA LYS A 761 28.84 -17.36 13.11
C LYS A 761 29.89 -18.21 13.80
N ASN A 762 30.84 -17.57 14.48
CA ASN A 762 32.02 -18.17 15.10
C ASN A 762 32.87 -19.03 14.14
N GLY A 763 33.05 -18.56 12.91
CA GLY A 763 33.85 -19.24 11.89
C GLY A 763 33.17 -20.42 11.19
N THR A 764 31.84 -20.56 11.33
CA THR A 764 31.07 -21.59 10.62
C THR A 764 30.73 -21.15 9.20
N ARG A 765 30.49 -19.85 8.98
CA ARG A 765 30.08 -19.29 7.68
C ARG A 765 30.69 -17.90 7.48
N PRO A 766 31.76 -17.73 6.69
CA PRO A 766 32.55 -18.75 5.98
C PRO A 766 33.41 -19.62 6.94
N PRO A 767 33.75 -20.86 6.56
CA PRO A 767 34.69 -21.68 7.32
C PRO A 767 36.07 -21.01 7.35
N LEU A 768 36.54 -20.70 8.55
CA LEU A 768 37.84 -20.07 8.77
C LEU A 768 38.94 -21.12 8.91
N GLY A 769 40.13 -20.84 8.37
CA GLY A 769 41.33 -21.61 8.65
C GLY A 769 41.80 -21.42 10.09
N ALA A 770 42.53 -22.39 10.62
CA ALA A 770 43.10 -22.32 11.97
C ALA A 770 44.13 -21.17 12.14
N ASP A 771 44.56 -20.58 11.03
CA ASP A 771 45.48 -19.44 10.94
C ASP A 771 44.79 -18.08 11.17
N VAL A 772 43.45 -18.02 11.15
CA VAL A 772 42.71 -16.76 11.27
C VAL A 772 42.25 -16.54 12.71
N SER A 773 42.79 -15.51 13.37
CA SER A 773 42.32 -15.04 14.68
C SER A 773 41.48 -13.77 14.52
N LEU A 774 40.19 -13.83 14.86
CA LEU A 774 39.26 -12.69 14.79
C LEU A 774 39.65 -11.57 15.76
N GLU A 775 40.22 -11.93 16.91
CA GLU A 775 40.77 -11.01 17.90
C GLU A 775 41.84 -10.08 17.30
N ALA A 776 42.77 -10.64 16.53
CA ALA A 776 43.83 -9.85 15.89
C ALA A 776 43.28 -8.94 14.78
N LEU A 777 42.29 -9.42 14.02
CA LEU A 777 41.64 -8.62 12.97
C LEU A 777 40.88 -7.41 13.57
N ALA A 778 40.23 -7.59 14.73
CA ALA A 778 39.51 -6.52 15.40
C ALA A 778 40.45 -5.44 15.99
N ALA A 779 41.64 -5.86 16.45
CA ALA A 779 42.67 -4.99 17.03
C ALA A 779 43.54 -4.26 15.98
N ASP A 780 43.48 -4.66 14.70
CA ASP A 780 44.27 -4.04 13.64
C ASP A 780 43.90 -2.55 13.46
N LEU A 781 44.91 -1.68 13.40
CA LEU A 781 44.77 -0.24 13.19
C LEU A 781 44.10 0.10 11.86
N ARG A 782 44.15 -0.78 10.86
CA ARG A 782 43.45 -0.61 9.59
C ARG A 782 41.93 -0.63 9.73
N CYS A 783 41.41 -1.24 10.80
CA CYS A 783 39.98 -1.38 11.10
C CYS A 783 39.41 -0.23 11.95
N ASP A 784 40.19 0.77 12.33
CA ASP A 784 39.79 1.77 13.35
C ASP A 784 38.56 2.62 12.96
N CYS A 785 38.33 2.82 11.66
CA CYS A 785 37.16 3.53 11.12
C CYS A 785 36.19 2.62 10.36
N TYR A 786 36.24 1.31 10.57
CA TYR A 786 35.37 0.37 9.88
C TYR A 786 34.00 0.34 10.56
N SER A 787 32.95 0.53 9.77
CA SER A 787 31.57 0.28 10.17
C SER A 787 31.25 -1.22 10.19
N GLY A 788 30.13 -1.62 10.77
CA GLY A 788 29.66 -3.01 10.70
C GLY A 788 29.46 -3.51 9.26
N ALA A 789 29.04 -2.62 8.36
CA ALA A 789 28.95 -2.90 6.92
C ALA A 789 30.33 -3.09 6.28
N ASP A 790 31.34 -2.31 6.68
CA ASP A 790 32.72 -2.46 6.18
C ASP A 790 33.34 -3.78 6.66
N LEU A 791 33.09 -4.19 7.91
CA LEU A 791 33.52 -5.50 8.43
C LEU A 791 32.85 -6.65 7.68
N SER A 792 31.56 -6.53 7.36
CA SER A 792 30.86 -7.50 6.51
C SER A 792 31.44 -7.55 5.10
N ALA A 793 31.76 -6.38 4.51
CA ALA A 793 32.42 -6.30 3.22
C ALA A 793 33.83 -6.90 3.24
N LEU A 794 34.58 -6.75 4.34
CA LEU A 794 35.91 -7.35 4.55
C LEU A 794 35.83 -8.88 4.53
N VAL A 795 34.92 -9.47 5.31
CA VAL A 795 34.73 -10.93 5.35
C VAL A 795 34.26 -11.46 3.99
N ARG A 796 33.36 -10.72 3.32
CA ARG A 796 32.89 -11.07 1.97
C ARG A 796 34.02 -11.03 0.95
N GLU A 797 34.84 -9.98 0.94
CA GLU A 797 35.97 -9.87 0.00
C GLU A 797 37.03 -10.94 0.28
N ALA A 798 37.31 -11.26 1.55
CA ALA A 798 38.19 -12.37 1.91
C ALA A 798 37.64 -13.71 1.37
N SER A 799 36.32 -13.93 1.46
CA SER A 799 35.66 -15.12 0.90
C SER A 799 35.75 -15.18 -0.63
N ILE A 800 35.61 -14.03 -1.31
CA ILE A 800 35.76 -13.93 -2.77
C ILE A 800 37.21 -14.18 -3.19
N CYS A 801 38.20 -13.66 -2.45
CA CYS A 801 39.62 -13.96 -2.70
C CYS A 801 39.91 -15.45 -2.53
N ALA A 802 39.36 -16.09 -1.49
CA ALA A 802 39.48 -17.54 -1.29
C ALA A 802 38.87 -18.32 -2.47
N LEU A 803 37.67 -17.94 -2.92
CA LEU A 803 37.00 -18.57 -4.06
C LEU A 803 37.78 -18.39 -5.37
N ARG A 804 38.34 -17.20 -5.62
CA ARG A 804 39.17 -16.94 -6.81
C ARG A 804 40.39 -17.84 -6.83
N GLN A 805 41.06 -18.01 -5.69
CA GLN A 805 42.22 -18.90 -5.58
C GLN A 805 41.85 -20.37 -5.85
N GLU A 806 40.71 -20.84 -5.37
CA GLU A 806 40.23 -22.20 -5.64
C GLU A 806 39.84 -22.40 -7.12
N MET A 807 39.21 -21.41 -7.75
CA MET A 807 38.89 -21.47 -9.19
C MET A 807 40.13 -21.50 -10.08
N THR A 808 41.21 -20.81 -9.68
CA THR A 808 42.50 -20.86 -10.39
C THR A 808 43.28 -22.13 -10.15
N ARG A 809 42.87 -22.98 -9.19
CA ARG A 809 43.52 -24.26 -8.91
C ARG A 809 43.14 -25.25 -10.02
N PRO A 810 44.09 -25.87 -10.73
CA PRO A 810 43.75 -26.85 -11.75
C PRO A 810 43.00 -28.01 -11.07
N LYS A 811 41.87 -28.42 -11.68
CA LYS A 811 41.00 -29.54 -11.22
C LYS A 811 41.71 -30.90 -11.34
N GLY A 812 42.86 -31.07 -10.70
CA GLY A 812 43.61 -32.32 -10.63
C GLY A 812 43.57 -32.88 -9.21
N GLY A 813 42.68 -33.85 -8.98
CA GLY A 813 42.56 -34.61 -7.72
C GLY A 813 41.20 -34.43 -7.06
N GLY A 814 40.40 -35.50 -7.04
CA GLY A 814 39.00 -35.56 -6.57
C GLY A 814 38.78 -35.39 -5.07
N GLU A 815 39.58 -34.58 -4.40
CA GLU A 815 39.24 -34.05 -3.08
C GLU A 815 38.76 -32.62 -3.28
N THR A 816 37.44 -32.40 -3.21
CA THR A 816 36.88 -31.08 -2.91
C THR A 816 37.41 -30.66 -1.55
N GLY A 817 38.61 -30.08 -1.51
CA GLY A 817 39.19 -29.54 -0.30
C GLY A 817 38.21 -28.53 0.29
N GLU A 818 37.95 -28.62 1.58
CA GLU A 818 37.07 -27.68 2.27
C GLU A 818 37.54 -26.25 1.98
N LEU A 819 36.73 -25.49 1.25
CA LEU A 819 37.00 -24.10 0.87
C LEU A 819 37.09 -23.25 2.13
N LYS A 820 38.30 -23.02 2.65
CA LYS A 820 38.56 -22.27 3.90
C LYS A 820 39.18 -20.91 3.62
N VAL A 821 38.78 -19.91 4.40
CA VAL A 821 39.34 -18.55 4.35
C VAL A 821 40.56 -18.48 5.27
N SER A 822 41.70 -18.11 4.69
CA SER A 822 43.00 -17.97 5.36
C SER A 822 43.35 -16.51 5.65
N GLN A 823 44.34 -16.28 6.51
CA GLN A 823 44.81 -14.94 6.88
C GLN A 823 45.31 -14.15 5.66
N LYS A 824 45.90 -14.83 4.66
CA LYS A 824 46.35 -14.22 3.40
C LYS A 824 45.20 -13.59 2.62
N HIS A 825 44.01 -14.20 2.65
CA HIS A 825 42.83 -13.66 1.98
C HIS A 825 42.34 -12.38 2.64
N PHE A 826 42.45 -12.28 3.98
CA PHE A 826 42.14 -11.04 4.71
C PHE A 826 43.15 -9.94 4.39
N GLU A 827 44.44 -10.25 4.25
CA GLU A 827 45.45 -9.26 3.83
C GLU A 827 45.20 -8.71 2.43
N GLU A 828 44.75 -9.54 1.49
CA GLU A 828 44.32 -9.09 0.17
C GLU A 828 43.02 -8.28 0.23
N ALA A 829 42.07 -8.67 1.09
CA ALA A 829 40.83 -7.95 1.30
C ALA A 829 41.08 -6.53 1.86
N PHE A 830 42.01 -6.37 2.81
CA PHE A 830 42.41 -5.07 3.35
C PHE A 830 42.96 -4.09 2.31
N LYS A 831 43.54 -4.59 1.21
CA LYS A 831 44.02 -3.72 0.12
C LYS A 831 42.87 -3.17 -0.72
N LYS A 832 41.75 -3.89 -0.78
CA LYS A 832 40.59 -3.57 -1.63
C LYS A 832 39.52 -2.82 -0.85
N VAL A 833 39.24 -3.23 0.39
CA VAL A 833 38.23 -2.62 1.25
C VAL A 833 38.80 -1.38 1.91
N LYS A 834 38.17 -0.24 1.65
CA LYS A 834 38.48 1.04 2.28
C LYS A 834 37.42 1.35 3.34
N SER A 835 37.78 2.09 4.38
CA SER A 835 36.82 2.58 5.37
C SER A 835 35.79 3.49 4.71
N SER A 836 34.50 3.25 4.96
CA SER A 836 33.43 4.10 4.44
C SER A 836 33.41 5.49 5.09
N ILE A 837 33.94 5.60 6.31
CA ILE A 837 33.89 6.83 7.13
C ILE A 837 35.31 7.38 7.26
N SER A 838 35.47 8.69 7.00
CA SER A 838 36.75 9.37 7.19
C SER A 838 36.98 9.74 8.66
N LYS A 839 38.24 9.88 9.07
CA LYS A 839 38.59 10.42 10.41
C LYS A 839 37.98 11.80 10.67
N LYS A 840 37.79 12.61 9.62
CA LYS A 840 37.10 13.92 9.74
C LYS A 840 35.63 13.74 10.10
N ASP A 841 34.98 12.78 9.45
CA ASP A 841 33.57 12.48 9.68
C ASP A 841 33.35 11.89 11.07
N GLN A 842 34.28 11.05 11.55
CA GLN A 842 34.28 10.54 12.91
C GLN A 842 34.24 11.67 13.95
N VAL A 843 35.14 12.66 13.83
CA VAL A 843 35.15 13.82 14.76
C VAL A 843 33.84 14.61 14.68
N MET A 844 33.26 14.72 13.47
CA MET A 844 31.97 15.38 13.29
C MET A 844 30.83 14.61 13.99
N TYR A 845 30.79 13.28 13.86
CA TYR A 845 29.81 12.42 14.54
C TYR A 845 29.99 12.41 16.07
N GLU A 846 31.22 12.42 16.58
CA GLU A 846 31.51 12.55 18.02
C GLU A 846 31.07 13.90 18.59
N ALA A 847 31.31 14.99 17.84
CA ALA A 847 30.82 16.31 18.22
C ALA A 847 29.28 16.34 18.22
N LEU A 848 28.67 15.66 17.26
CA LEU A 848 27.23 15.57 17.12
C LEU A 848 26.60 14.71 18.24
N GLN A 849 27.24 13.61 18.65
CA GLN A 849 26.82 12.82 19.81
C GLN A 849 26.76 13.68 21.07
N ARG A 850 27.79 14.51 21.33
CA ARG A 850 27.81 15.44 22.47
C ARG A 850 26.71 16.51 22.41
N SER A 851 26.26 16.85 21.21
CA SER A 851 25.17 17.81 21.02
C SER A 851 23.78 17.20 21.24
N LEU A 852 23.62 15.90 20.95
CA LEU A 852 22.37 15.16 21.15
C LEU A 852 22.21 14.68 22.60
N SER A 853 23.31 14.45 23.31
CA SER A 853 23.31 14.06 24.73
C SER A 853 23.12 15.23 25.70
N ARG A 854 22.96 16.45 25.20
CA ARG A 854 22.69 17.68 25.97
C ARG A 854 21.25 18.10 25.77
#